data_AF-A0A971XSG0-F1
#
_entry.id   AF-A0A971XSG0-F1
#
_cell.length_a   1.000
_cell.length_b   1.000
_cell.length_c   1.000
_cell.angle_alpha   90.00
_cell.angle_beta   90.00
_cell.angle_gamma   90.00
#
_symmetry.space_group_name_H-M   'P 1'
#
loop_
_entity.id
_entity.type
_entity.pdbx_description
1 polymer ?
#
loop_
_entity_poly.entity_id
_entity_poly.type
_entity_poly.pdbx_seq_one_letter_code
_entity_poly.pdbx_strand_id
1 'polypeptide(L)'
;MIPESFVQELLARVDITDVVGRYVNLRKGGANLLGLCPFHNEKSPSFTVSPAKQFYHCFGCGAHGTAITFLIEHTGASFPEAVRTLASSVGLSVPQEIRSPRQTQADRRRREEVSRHQQLLDAAQAHYVRLLKGSEHAINYLKQRGLTGQTAALFGLGWSGTDRRGLAQVFSDYEDPLLVECGLVIASEDGRRYDRFRERIMFPIRNSRGKLIGFGGRIVGKGEPKYLNSPETPLFSKGHELYGLWEGRTGIRKEGFVLVVEGYMDVVGLAQHGLFNAVATLGTATTPHHVQKLIRASSRIVFSFDGDAAGRRAAWKALVTCLPLVRDDVSMRFLFLPAAHDPDSYVRELGIEAFRATVDEAMPLSRFLLEELASRHPMGEAEGRAACVHEAAPLLAQLPESALRVQIEREFARMVLLTPEELSGLLARAVPSPVSAVDAELARQPQADGLVPVSAIQGKGYSSRVTLASSPDARVASVADAERRGSAAAGSRASEQSHDADGYDPEFDSLVQGAYAHHGDTDPDAGFDEYAFAGSAPVPDLYAMPADSGYFSPVDDPQGAYAARPHDAPYAGVSRTRFARQGSDEARSFGSGGQHNARGAWGGKGQGKARTAATMVAPRGAARSVTPMAKRVLRLLFAHPGLVTGLGDQELEILEHGPHMVLVKDLITLINASGAGHAGALLQAAESGSELHEVLQPLARELMGQDDLPDPEAEWSDALRRIELEAIKAEQSDLIASGLTDEASKVRYQELSRRMALIAGIGMR
;
A
#
# COMPACT_ATOMS: atom_id res chain seq x y z
N MET A 1 20.54 18.12 5.45
CA MET A 1 19.99 19.34 4.82
C MET A 1 21.05 19.95 3.89
N ILE A 2 20.65 20.54 2.76
CA ILE A 2 21.55 21.32 1.89
C ILE A 2 21.35 22.80 2.29
N PRO A 3 22.41 23.60 2.50
CA PRO A 3 22.25 25.01 2.86
C PRO A 3 21.50 25.80 1.79
N GLU A 4 20.50 26.58 2.18
CA GLU A 4 19.74 27.42 1.25
C GLU A 4 20.64 28.42 0.52
N SER A 5 21.66 28.97 1.20
CA SER A 5 22.69 29.81 0.58
C SER A 5 23.38 29.13 -0.60
N PHE A 6 23.64 27.82 -0.54
CA PHE A 6 24.20 27.07 -1.67
C PHE A 6 23.16 26.80 -2.76
N VAL A 7 21.88 26.62 -2.40
CA VAL A 7 20.80 26.49 -3.40
C VAL A 7 20.69 27.78 -4.23
N GLN A 8 20.78 28.94 -3.59
CA GLN A 8 20.83 30.24 -4.26
C GLN A 8 22.13 30.42 -5.07
N GLU A 9 23.29 30.06 -4.51
CA GLU A 9 24.58 30.11 -5.20
C GLU A 9 24.63 29.22 -6.46
N LEU A 10 23.98 28.05 -6.40
CA LEU A 10 23.84 27.13 -7.52
C LEU A 10 22.92 27.70 -8.61
N LEU A 11 21.75 28.20 -8.23
CA LEU A 11 20.82 28.86 -9.16
C LEU A 11 21.44 30.10 -9.82
N ALA A 12 22.34 30.81 -9.12
CA ALA A 12 23.09 31.94 -9.68
C ALA A 12 24.20 31.55 -10.68
N ARG A 13 24.60 30.27 -10.77
CA ARG A 13 25.60 29.78 -11.75
C ARG A 13 25.02 28.90 -12.86
N VAL A 14 23.78 28.46 -12.74
CA VAL A 14 23.11 27.58 -13.70
C VAL A 14 22.18 28.41 -14.59
N ASP A 15 22.42 28.49 -15.90
CA ASP A 15 21.41 29.00 -16.82
C ASP A 15 20.32 27.94 -17.03
N ILE A 16 19.08 28.28 -16.67
CA ILE A 16 17.90 27.48 -16.90
C ILE A 16 17.68 27.17 -18.39
N THR A 17 18.18 28.04 -19.28
CA THR A 17 18.18 27.83 -20.74
C THR A 17 18.90 26.54 -21.11
N ASP A 18 20.11 26.35 -20.57
CA ASP A 18 20.94 25.17 -20.82
C ASP A 18 20.40 23.91 -20.15
N VAL A 19 19.63 24.05 -19.07
CA VAL A 19 19.00 22.94 -18.37
C VAL A 19 17.76 22.46 -19.11
N VAL A 20 16.86 23.37 -19.49
CA VAL A 20 15.64 23.04 -20.24
C VAL A 20 15.95 22.62 -21.67
N GLY A 21 16.91 23.28 -22.34
CA GLY A 21 17.25 23.03 -23.75
C GLY A 21 17.80 21.63 -24.04
N ARG A 22 18.19 20.86 -23.01
CA ARG A 22 18.56 19.43 -23.11
C ARG A 22 17.36 18.50 -23.30
N TYR A 23 16.15 18.98 -23.01
CA TYR A 23 14.92 18.18 -22.96
C TYR A 23 13.78 18.76 -23.82
N VAL A 24 13.76 20.08 -24.01
CA VAL A 24 12.74 20.79 -24.80
C VAL A 24 13.42 21.56 -25.93
N ASN A 25 12.91 21.40 -27.16
CA ASN A 25 13.37 22.19 -28.31
C ASN A 25 12.83 23.63 -28.21
N LEU A 26 13.68 24.54 -27.75
CA LEU A 26 13.36 25.94 -27.50
C LEU A 26 13.64 26.84 -28.73
N ARG A 27 12.70 27.74 -29.03
CA ARG A 27 12.80 28.76 -30.10
C ARG A 27 12.65 30.16 -29.52
N LYS A 28 13.28 31.17 -30.11
CA LYS A 28 13.15 32.57 -29.66
C LYS A 28 11.74 33.11 -29.94
N GLY A 29 11.15 33.78 -28.96
CA GLY A 29 9.91 34.56 -29.11
C GLY A 29 9.99 35.83 -28.26
N GLY A 30 10.47 36.92 -28.88
CA GLY A 30 10.79 38.15 -28.16
C GLY A 30 11.95 37.96 -27.18
N ALA A 31 11.79 38.45 -25.95
CA ALA A 31 12.81 38.37 -24.89
C ALA A 31 12.87 37.00 -24.17
N ASN A 32 11.95 36.09 -24.49
CA ASN A 32 11.87 34.75 -23.91
C ASN A 32 12.09 33.66 -24.98
N LEU A 33 12.24 32.43 -24.53
CA LEU A 33 12.27 31.23 -25.36
C LEU A 33 10.96 30.45 -25.17
N LEU A 34 10.41 29.89 -26.25
CA LEU A 34 9.21 29.06 -26.21
C LEU A 34 9.47 27.65 -26.75
N GLY A 35 8.78 26.66 -26.19
CA GLY A 35 8.76 25.28 -26.65
C GLY A 35 7.43 24.61 -26.35
N LEU A 36 7.30 23.34 -26.74
CA LEU A 36 6.19 22.49 -26.27
C LEU A 36 6.47 22.08 -24.82
N CYS A 37 5.45 22.13 -23.97
CA CYS A 37 5.55 21.78 -22.57
C CYS A 37 5.90 20.29 -22.37
N PRO A 38 6.92 19.95 -21.56
CA PRO A 38 7.26 18.56 -21.26
C PRO A 38 6.40 17.95 -20.14
N PHE A 39 5.45 18.71 -19.57
CA PHE A 39 4.63 18.32 -18.42
C PHE A 39 3.16 18.03 -18.77
N HIS A 40 2.68 18.48 -19.94
CA HIS A 40 1.36 18.14 -20.48
C HIS A 40 1.40 18.10 -22.01
N ASN A 41 0.47 17.39 -22.63
CA ASN A 41 0.47 17.18 -24.09
C ASN A 41 -0.22 18.35 -24.81
N GLU A 42 0.54 19.16 -25.56
CA GLU A 42 0.04 20.31 -26.31
C GLU A 42 0.54 20.33 -27.77
N LYS A 43 -0.23 20.97 -28.67
CA LYS A 43 0.13 21.13 -30.10
C LYS A 43 0.72 22.51 -30.42
N SER A 44 0.53 23.49 -29.56
CA SER A 44 0.99 24.88 -29.68
C SER A 44 1.93 25.21 -28.53
N PRO A 45 3.11 25.81 -28.77
CA PRO A 45 4.05 26.16 -27.70
C PRO A 45 3.44 27.11 -26.66
N SER A 46 3.19 26.62 -25.44
CA SER A 46 2.83 27.47 -24.28
C SER A 46 3.92 27.48 -23.20
N PHE A 47 4.91 26.59 -23.30
CA PHE A 47 6.04 26.54 -22.38
C PHE A 47 7.02 27.68 -22.67
N THR A 48 7.20 28.57 -21.69
CA THR A 48 8.06 29.75 -21.81
C THR A 48 9.20 29.69 -20.81
N VAL A 49 10.43 29.91 -21.26
CA VAL A 49 11.63 30.07 -20.44
C VAL A 49 12.12 31.51 -20.56
N SER A 50 12.47 32.14 -19.43
CA SER A 50 12.96 33.52 -19.42
C SER A 50 14.44 33.58 -19.01
N PRO A 51 15.40 33.70 -19.96
CA PRO A 51 16.82 33.74 -19.63
C PRO A 51 17.19 34.91 -18.70
N ALA A 52 16.49 36.03 -18.83
CA ALA A 52 16.70 37.22 -17.98
C ALA A 52 16.14 37.08 -16.55
N LYS A 53 15.23 36.12 -16.30
CA LYS A 53 14.59 35.91 -14.98
C LYS A 53 14.85 34.54 -14.37
N GLN A 54 15.55 33.65 -15.08
CA GLN A 54 15.97 32.32 -14.64
C GLN A 54 14.84 31.41 -14.10
N PHE A 55 13.66 31.50 -14.73
CA PHE A 55 12.52 30.61 -14.49
C PHE A 55 11.82 30.14 -15.77
N TYR A 56 11.07 29.04 -15.67
CA TYR A 56 10.08 28.60 -16.67
C TYR A 56 8.65 28.84 -16.17
N HIS A 57 7.72 29.00 -17.12
CA HIS A 57 6.28 29.04 -16.90
C HIS A 57 5.55 28.45 -18.11
N CYS A 58 4.65 27.50 -17.88
CA CYS A 58 3.76 26.94 -18.88
C CYS A 58 2.40 27.66 -18.86
N PHE A 59 2.02 28.32 -19.95
CA PHE A 59 0.71 28.99 -20.02
C PHE A 59 -0.46 28.02 -20.26
N GLY A 60 -0.22 26.78 -20.70
CA GLY A 60 -1.25 25.75 -20.86
C GLY A 60 -1.60 25.01 -19.58
N CYS A 61 -0.63 24.73 -18.70
CA CYS A 61 -0.83 23.90 -17.50
C CYS A 61 -0.32 24.50 -16.18
N GLY A 62 0.10 25.76 -16.14
CA GLY A 62 0.54 26.45 -14.92
C GLY A 62 1.86 25.97 -14.30
N ALA A 63 2.49 24.92 -14.84
CA ALA A 63 3.77 24.41 -14.36
C ALA A 63 4.86 25.49 -14.46
N HIS A 64 5.52 25.79 -13.35
CA HIS A 64 6.47 26.90 -13.23
C HIS A 64 7.58 26.58 -12.24
N GLY A 65 8.76 27.18 -12.42
CA GLY A 65 9.84 26.99 -11.45
C GLY A 65 11.24 27.34 -11.95
N THR A 66 12.21 26.90 -11.15
CA THR A 66 13.65 27.11 -11.38
C THR A 66 14.27 25.93 -12.14
N ALA A 67 15.55 26.03 -12.50
CA ALA A 67 16.31 24.91 -13.05
C ALA A 67 16.29 23.64 -12.16
N ILE A 68 16.21 23.80 -10.84
CA ILE A 68 16.08 22.68 -9.88
C ILE A 68 14.69 22.07 -9.97
N THR A 69 13.63 22.91 -9.96
CA THR A 69 12.23 22.47 -10.09
C THR A 69 12.02 21.69 -11.37
N PHE A 70 12.55 22.20 -12.49
CA PHE A 70 12.43 21.58 -13.81
C PHE A 70 12.96 20.15 -13.82
N LEU A 71 14.16 19.91 -13.26
CA LEU A 71 14.73 18.56 -13.21
C LEU A 71 13.96 17.61 -12.29
N ILE A 72 13.47 18.09 -11.14
CA ILE A 72 12.64 17.30 -10.23
C ILE A 72 11.37 16.83 -10.92
N GLU A 73 10.64 17.75 -11.56
CA GLU A 73 9.38 17.46 -12.24
C GLU A 73 9.59 16.62 -13.52
N HIS A 74 10.62 16.94 -14.32
CA HIS A 74 10.81 16.31 -15.62
C HIS A 74 11.46 14.92 -15.55
N THR A 75 12.47 14.75 -14.69
CA THR A 75 13.22 13.48 -14.58
C THR A 75 12.82 12.63 -13.38
N GLY A 76 11.93 13.12 -12.51
CA GLY A 76 11.55 12.44 -11.27
C GLY A 76 12.68 12.36 -10.24
N ALA A 77 13.73 13.19 -10.37
CA ALA A 77 14.85 13.21 -9.43
C ALA A 77 14.41 13.79 -8.07
N SER A 78 14.91 13.25 -6.96
CA SER A 78 14.72 13.92 -5.67
C SER A 78 15.48 15.26 -5.62
N PHE A 79 15.04 16.21 -4.80
CA PHE A 79 15.70 17.51 -4.67
C PHE A 79 17.23 17.41 -4.43
N PRO A 80 17.75 16.53 -3.54
CA PRO A 80 19.19 16.34 -3.40
C PRO A 80 19.88 15.71 -4.60
N GLU A 81 19.18 14.99 -5.48
CA GLU A 81 19.73 14.44 -6.74
C GLU A 81 19.75 15.53 -7.84
N ALA A 82 18.69 16.32 -7.98
CA ALA A 82 18.64 17.45 -8.90
C ALA A 82 19.72 18.50 -8.59
N VAL A 83 19.85 18.89 -7.31
CA VAL A 83 20.89 19.81 -6.83
C VAL A 83 22.30 19.27 -7.11
N ARG A 84 22.57 17.97 -6.87
CA ARG A 84 23.86 17.35 -7.20
C ARG A 84 24.14 17.30 -8.71
N THR A 85 23.11 17.04 -9.51
CA THR A 85 23.22 16.95 -10.98
C THR A 85 23.59 18.31 -11.57
N LEU A 86 22.88 19.37 -11.16
CA LEU A 86 23.18 20.73 -11.58
C LEU A 86 24.55 21.19 -11.08
N ALA A 87 24.85 21.02 -9.80
CA ALA A 87 26.13 21.42 -9.22
C ALA A 87 27.31 20.77 -9.95
N SER A 88 27.22 19.47 -10.25
CA SER A 88 28.23 18.76 -11.05
C SER A 88 28.41 19.37 -12.45
N SER A 89 27.32 19.83 -13.09
CA SER A 89 27.37 20.43 -14.42
C SER A 89 27.96 21.85 -14.48
N VAL A 90 28.03 22.55 -13.33
CA VAL A 90 28.71 23.86 -13.18
C VAL A 90 29.99 23.78 -12.33
N GLY A 91 30.54 22.57 -12.14
CA GLY A 91 31.80 22.35 -11.41
C GLY A 91 31.74 22.57 -9.89
N LEU A 92 30.55 22.69 -9.30
CA LEU A 92 30.35 22.92 -7.87
C LEU A 92 30.23 21.61 -7.09
N SER A 93 31.00 21.49 -6.00
CA SER A 93 30.74 20.50 -4.97
C SER A 93 29.58 20.96 -4.08
N VAL A 94 28.46 20.21 -4.08
CA VAL A 94 27.38 20.46 -3.10
C VAL A 94 27.95 20.35 -1.68
N PRO A 95 27.80 21.38 -0.82
CA PRO A 95 28.18 21.30 0.57
C PRO A 95 27.45 20.12 1.22
N GLN A 96 28.22 19.09 1.55
CA GLN A 96 27.76 18.12 2.52
C GLN A 96 27.75 18.82 3.87
N GLU A 97 26.76 18.54 4.69
CA GLU A 97 26.87 18.75 6.14
C GLU A 97 28.21 18.17 6.61
N ILE A 98 28.82 18.77 7.64
CA ILE A 98 29.98 18.19 8.32
C ILE A 98 29.51 16.98 9.13
N ARG A 99 29.16 15.92 8.40
CA ARG A 99 28.70 14.64 8.89
C ARG A 99 29.85 14.04 9.65
N SER A 100 29.62 13.75 10.93
CA SER A 100 30.57 13.00 11.73
C SER A 100 31.00 11.72 10.98
N PRO A 101 32.25 11.24 11.16
CA PRO A 101 32.67 9.97 10.57
C PRO A 101 31.70 8.82 10.87
N ARG A 102 31.05 8.85 12.04
CA ARG A 102 29.96 7.95 12.45
C ARG A 102 28.74 8.03 11.54
N GLN A 103 28.21 9.22 11.25
CA GLN A 103 27.08 9.41 10.31
C GLN A 103 27.45 8.96 8.89
N THR A 104 28.63 9.34 8.38
CA THR A 104 29.08 8.93 7.04
C THR A 104 29.28 7.42 6.94
N GLN A 105 29.76 6.76 8.01
CA GLN A 105 29.86 5.31 8.07
C GLN A 105 28.48 4.62 8.15
N ALA A 106 27.51 5.20 8.87
CA ALA A 106 26.14 4.69 8.93
C ALA A 106 25.42 4.81 7.57
N ASP A 107 25.53 5.97 6.91
CA ASP A 107 25.00 6.22 5.56
C ASP A 107 25.59 5.24 4.53
N ARG A 108 26.89 4.92 4.66
CA ARG A 108 27.56 3.91 3.83
C ARG A 108 27.02 2.51 4.10
N ARG A 109 26.97 2.07 5.37
CA ARG A 109 26.44 0.74 5.75
C ARG A 109 25.03 0.53 5.22
N ARG A 110 24.13 1.50 5.42
CA ARG A 110 22.74 1.45 4.94
C ARG A 110 22.65 1.31 3.41
N ARG A 111 23.57 1.91 2.65
CA ARG A 111 23.63 1.75 1.18
C ARG A 111 24.15 0.38 0.76
N GLU A 112 25.17 -0.14 1.45
CA GLU A 112 25.71 -1.49 1.22
C GLU A 112 24.67 -2.58 1.56
N GLU A 113 23.91 -2.38 2.63
CA GLU A 113 22.78 -3.19 3.08
C GLU A 113 21.60 -3.19 2.11
N VAL A 114 21.17 -2.00 1.64
CA VAL A 114 20.16 -1.85 0.57
C VAL A 114 20.62 -2.52 -0.72
N SER A 115 21.92 -2.44 -1.05
CA SER A 115 22.48 -3.14 -2.21
C SER A 115 22.47 -4.66 -2.05
N ARG A 116 22.70 -5.21 -0.85
CA ARG A 116 22.56 -6.65 -0.60
C ARG A 116 21.11 -7.11 -0.73
N HIS A 117 20.16 -6.38 -0.13
CA HIS A 117 18.73 -6.67 -0.28
C HIS A 117 18.31 -6.72 -1.76
N GLN A 118 18.73 -5.73 -2.55
CA GLN A 118 18.48 -5.69 -4.00
C GLN A 118 19.03 -6.94 -4.72
N GLN A 119 20.27 -7.32 -4.44
CA GLN A 119 20.92 -8.47 -5.08
C GLN A 119 20.22 -9.80 -4.77
N LEU A 120 19.71 -9.97 -3.55
CA LEU A 120 18.94 -11.16 -3.17
C LEU A 120 17.59 -11.22 -3.91
N LEU A 121 16.87 -10.10 -4.02
CA LEU A 121 15.63 -10.02 -4.79
C LEU A 121 15.86 -10.29 -6.29
N ASP A 122 16.89 -9.67 -6.88
CA ASP A 122 17.24 -9.81 -8.30
C ASP A 122 17.61 -11.29 -8.63
N ALA A 123 18.36 -11.95 -7.74
CA ALA A 123 18.70 -13.37 -7.86
C ALA A 123 17.46 -14.28 -7.74
N ALA A 124 16.55 -13.99 -6.81
CA ALA A 124 15.28 -14.70 -6.69
C ALA A 124 14.40 -14.53 -7.93
N GLN A 125 14.31 -13.32 -8.52
CA GLN A 125 13.59 -13.11 -9.78
C GLN A 125 14.20 -13.94 -10.91
N ALA A 126 15.54 -13.93 -11.05
CA ALA A 126 16.23 -14.70 -12.09
C ALA A 126 15.99 -16.22 -11.95
N HIS A 127 15.80 -16.72 -10.73
CA HIS A 127 15.38 -18.10 -10.49
C HIS A 127 13.91 -18.34 -10.83
N TYR A 128 12.97 -17.50 -10.37
CA TYR A 128 11.54 -17.67 -10.67
C TYR A 128 11.23 -17.58 -12.17
N VAL A 129 11.90 -16.70 -12.92
CA VAL A 129 11.79 -16.61 -14.39
C VAL A 129 12.33 -17.87 -15.07
N ARG A 130 13.39 -18.48 -14.52
CA ARG A 130 13.95 -19.76 -15.00
C ARG A 130 12.98 -20.93 -14.76
N LEU A 131 12.40 -21.00 -13.55
CA LEU A 131 11.41 -22.02 -13.20
C LEU A 131 10.14 -21.91 -14.06
N LEU A 132 9.70 -20.68 -14.41
CA LEU A 132 8.53 -20.50 -15.29
C LEU A 132 8.78 -21.09 -16.67
N LYS A 133 9.96 -20.85 -17.26
CA LYS A 133 10.34 -21.39 -18.59
C LYS A 133 10.38 -22.92 -18.63
N GLY A 134 10.60 -23.59 -17.49
CA GLY A 134 10.61 -25.05 -17.36
C GLY A 134 9.31 -25.66 -16.85
N SER A 135 8.23 -24.88 -16.66
CA SER A 135 6.99 -25.33 -16.02
C SER A 135 5.79 -25.20 -16.95
N GLU A 136 5.48 -26.27 -17.68
CA GLU A 136 4.27 -26.33 -18.53
C GLU A 136 2.99 -26.03 -17.75
N HIS A 137 2.91 -26.47 -16.49
CA HIS A 137 1.79 -26.20 -15.60
C HIS A 137 1.57 -24.69 -15.39
N ALA A 138 2.63 -23.95 -15.06
CA ALA A 138 2.57 -22.50 -14.87
C ALA A 138 2.35 -21.75 -16.19
N ILE A 139 2.97 -22.20 -17.29
CA ILE A 139 2.78 -21.65 -18.63
C ILE A 139 1.32 -21.82 -19.09
N ASN A 140 0.73 -23.00 -18.90
CA ASN A 140 -0.63 -23.29 -19.33
C ASN A 140 -1.67 -22.52 -18.49
N TYR A 141 -1.41 -22.28 -17.19
CA TYR A 141 -2.21 -21.35 -16.38
C TYR A 141 -2.18 -19.90 -16.91
N LEU A 142 -1.02 -19.41 -17.37
CA LEU A 142 -0.91 -18.08 -17.99
C LEU A 142 -1.66 -18.03 -19.34
N LYS A 143 -1.55 -19.07 -20.18
CA LYS A 143 -2.32 -19.20 -21.43
C LYS A 143 -3.83 -19.23 -21.18
N GLN A 144 -4.30 -19.97 -20.17
CA GLN A 144 -5.70 -19.97 -19.72
C GLN A 144 -6.18 -18.61 -19.19
N ARG A 145 -5.25 -17.68 -18.95
CA ARG A 145 -5.52 -16.28 -18.60
C ARG A 145 -5.29 -15.30 -19.75
N GLY A 146 -5.16 -15.79 -20.98
CA GLY A 146 -4.92 -14.99 -22.19
C GLY A 146 -3.51 -14.37 -22.28
N LEU A 147 -2.62 -14.65 -21.31
CA LEU A 147 -1.33 -13.98 -21.22
C LEU A 147 -0.28 -14.64 -22.10
N THR A 148 0.26 -13.85 -23.05
CA THR A 148 1.34 -14.27 -23.94
C THR A 148 2.71 -14.28 -23.22
N GLY A 149 3.66 -15.02 -23.79
CA GLY A 149 5.06 -15.00 -23.35
C GLY A 149 5.73 -13.62 -23.46
N GLN A 150 5.26 -12.75 -24.38
CA GLN A 150 5.75 -11.38 -24.51
C GLN A 150 5.33 -10.52 -23.32
N THR A 151 4.04 -10.53 -22.97
CA THR A 151 3.53 -9.83 -21.77
C THR A 151 4.15 -10.38 -20.49
N ALA A 152 4.30 -11.70 -20.38
CA ALA A 152 4.98 -12.32 -19.24
C ALA A 152 6.44 -11.87 -19.12
N ALA A 153 7.16 -11.72 -20.24
CA ALA A 153 8.53 -11.21 -20.25
C ALA A 153 8.61 -9.70 -19.94
N LEU A 154 7.67 -8.88 -20.45
CA LEU A 154 7.61 -7.43 -20.22
C LEU A 154 7.49 -7.10 -18.72
N PHE A 155 6.54 -7.73 -18.02
CA PHE A 155 6.43 -7.58 -16.58
C PHE A 155 7.53 -8.35 -15.83
N GLY A 156 8.11 -9.39 -16.43
CA GLY A 156 9.14 -10.23 -15.82
C GLY A 156 8.58 -11.26 -14.84
N LEU A 157 7.43 -11.84 -15.20
CA LEU A 157 6.72 -12.85 -14.41
C LEU A 157 7.55 -14.12 -14.22
N GLY A 158 7.33 -14.82 -13.10
CA GLY A 158 8.00 -16.06 -12.77
C GLY A 158 7.07 -17.12 -12.18
N TRP A 159 7.67 -18.24 -11.74
CA TRP A 159 7.02 -19.34 -11.03
C TRP A 159 7.85 -19.65 -9.80
N SER A 160 7.23 -19.80 -8.63
CA SER A 160 7.96 -20.08 -7.38
C SER A 160 8.46 -21.51 -7.24
N GLY A 161 7.95 -22.45 -8.06
CA GLY A 161 8.09 -23.88 -7.81
C GLY A 161 7.18 -24.39 -6.69
N THR A 162 7.19 -25.70 -6.51
CA THR A 162 6.47 -26.47 -5.46
C THR A 162 7.30 -26.65 -4.19
N ASP A 163 8.63 -26.56 -4.29
CA ASP A 163 9.57 -26.89 -3.23
C ASP A 163 9.43 -25.95 -2.01
N ARG A 164 9.55 -26.52 -0.81
CA ARG A 164 9.50 -25.72 0.44
C ARG A 164 10.76 -24.89 0.70
N ARG A 165 11.85 -25.16 -0.01
CA ARG A 165 13.16 -24.46 0.07
C ARG A 165 13.81 -24.40 -1.33
N GLY A 166 13.03 -24.13 -2.37
CA GLY A 166 13.53 -23.99 -3.75
C GLY A 166 14.63 -22.93 -3.86
N LEU A 167 14.52 -21.83 -3.10
CA LEU A 167 15.57 -20.80 -3.03
C LEU A 167 16.91 -21.28 -2.44
N ALA A 168 16.98 -22.46 -1.80
CA ALA A 168 18.25 -23.07 -1.41
C ALA A 168 19.08 -23.55 -2.61
N GLN A 169 18.49 -23.61 -3.81
CA GLN A 169 19.20 -23.80 -5.08
C GLN A 169 19.81 -22.49 -5.63
N VAL A 170 19.52 -21.35 -4.99
CA VAL A 170 19.95 -19.99 -5.40
C VAL A 170 20.96 -19.42 -4.42
N PHE A 171 20.68 -19.56 -3.12
CA PHE A 171 21.49 -18.99 -2.05
C PHE A 171 22.29 -20.09 -1.35
N SER A 172 23.62 -20.04 -1.50
CA SER A 172 24.55 -20.97 -0.84
C SER A 172 24.50 -20.88 0.69
N ASP A 173 24.18 -19.69 1.21
CA ASP A 173 23.75 -19.48 2.59
C ASP A 173 22.26 -19.14 2.60
N TYR A 174 21.43 -20.17 2.66
CA TYR A 174 19.99 -20.03 2.87
C TYR A 174 19.66 -19.55 4.31
N GLU A 175 20.63 -19.60 5.22
CA GLU A 175 20.46 -19.19 6.60
C GLU A 175 20.75 -17.69 6.83
N ASP A 176 21.22 -16.94 5.82
CA ASP A 176 21.38 -15.47 5.86
C ASP A 176 20.07 -14.80 6.33
N PRO A 177 20.07 -14.04 7.45
CA PRO A 177 18.89 -13.32 7.95
C PRO A 177 18.27 -12.38 6.90
N LEU A 178 19.07 -11.85 5.97
CA LEU A 178 18.57 -10.96 4.92
C LEU A 178 17.50 -11.62 4.03
N LEU A 179 17.46 -12.95 3.91
CA LEU A 179 16.40 -13.64 3.18
C LEU A 179 15.02 -13.54 3.87
N VAL A 180 15.01 -13.37 5.19
CA VAL A 180 13.78 -13.10 5.96
C VAL A 180 13.44 -11.61 5.91
N GLU A 181 14.45 -10.73 6.01
CA GLU A 181 14.28 -9.26 5.95
C GLU A 181 13.82 -8.77 4.56
N CYS A 182 14.26 -9.42 3.47
CA CYS A 182 13.71 -9.25 2.12
C CYS A 182 12.31 -9.87 1.92
N GLY A 183 11.80 -10.61 2.92
CA GLY A 183 10.53 -11.33 2.82
C GLY A 183 10.52 -12.49 1.81
N LEU A 184 11.69 -13.04 1.45
CA LEU A 184 11.81 -14.20 0.56
C LEU A 184 11.57 -15.52 1.29
N VAL A 185 12.05 -15.61 2.54
CA VAL A 185 11.95 -16.79 3.41
C VAL A 185 11.15 -16.44 4.66
N ILE A 186 10.37 -17.40 5.16
CA ILE A 186 9.74 -17.34 6.48
C ILE A 186 10.58 -18.20 7.44
N ALA A 187 10.98 -17.62 8.57
CA ALA A 187 11.44 -18.36 9.74
C ALA A 187 10.26 -18.60 10.69
N SER A 188 10.14 -19.82 11.17
CA SER A 188 9.13 -20.28 12.12
C SER A 188 9.73 -20.40 13.52
N GLU A 189 8.89 -20.33 14.55
CA GLU A 189 9.32 -20.31 15.96
C GLU A 189 9.99 -21.62 16.40
N ASP A 190 9.66 -22.74 15.73
CA ASP A 190 10.32 -24.04 15.85
C ASP A 190 11.69 -24.12 15.15
N GLY A 191 12.22 -22.98 14.69
CA GLY A 191 13.49 -22.86 13.98
C GLY A 191 13.44 -23.30 12.50
N ARG A 192 12.29 -23.80 12.00
CA ARG A 192 12.18 -24.22 10.60
C ARG A 192 12.10 -23.01 9.66
N ARG A 193 12.78 -23.09 8.51
CA ARG A 193 12.72 -22.06 7.47
C ARG A 193 12.22 -22.63 6.14
N TYR A 194 11.41 -21.85 5.44
CA TYR A 194 10.80 -22.23 4.17
C TYR A 194 10.50 -21.00 3.31
N ASP A 195 10.51 -21.17 1.99
CA ASP A 195 10.25 -20.09 1.03
C ASP A 195 8.86 -19.49 1.27
N ARG A 196 8.75 -18.15 1.31
CA ARG A 196 7.48 -17.44 1.49
C ARG A 196 6.49 -17.78 0.38
N PHE A 197 6.99 -17.79 -0.86
CA PHE A 197 6.21 -18.02 -2.06
C PHE A 197 6.42 -19.46 -2.52
N ARG A 198 5.32 -20.20 -2.64
CA ARG A 198 5.26 -21.59 -3.11
C ARG A 198 3.99 -21.75 -3.93
N GLU A 199 4.06 -22.53 -5.00
CA GLU A 199 2.97 -22.82 -5.95
C GLU A 199 2.31 -21.57 -6.54
N ARG A 200 3.11 -20.51 -6.79
CA ARG A 200 2.64 -19.18 -7.21
C ARG A 200 3.28 -18.68 -8.49
N ILE A 201 2.46 -18.09 -9.36
CA ILE A 201 2.92 -17.14 -10.38
C ILE A 201 3.42 -15.90 -9.65
N MET A 202 4.66 -15.50 -9.97
CA MET A 202 5.39 -14.43 -9.31
C MET A 202 5.31 -13.13 -10.12
N PHE A 203 4.89 -12.06 -9.46
CA PHE A 203 4.72 -10.71 -10.01
C PHE A 203 5.77 -9.79 -9.36
N PRO A 204 6.87 -9.43 -10.06
CA PRO A 204 7.90 -8.56 -9.49
C PRO A 204 7.36 -7.15 -9.26
N ILE A 205 7.55 -6.61 -8.05
CA ILE A 205 7.14 -5.24 -7.69
C ILE A 205 8.36 -4.33 -7.85
N ARG A 206 8.26 -3.31 -8.71
CA ARG A 206 9.33 -2.33 -8.98
C ARG A 206 8.94 -0.94 -8.47
N ASN A 207 9.89 -0.21 -7.89
CA ASN A 207 9.70 1.19 -7.54
C ASN A 207 9.77 2.11 -8.78
N SER A 208 9.52 3.41 -8.60
CA SER A 208 9.58 4.43 -9.65
C SER A 208 10.93 4.56 -10.38
N ARG A 209 12.02 3.94 -9.88
CA ARG A 209 13.35 3.87 -10.51
C ARG A 209 13.64 2.49 -11.14
N GLY A 210 12.63 1.63 -11.25
CA GLY A 210 12.72 0.31 -11.89
C GLY A 210 13.44 -0.77 -11.09
N LYS A 211 13.78 -0.48 -9.83
CA LYS A 211 14.42 -1.45 -8.96
C LYS A 211 13.37 -2.37 -8.32
N LEU A 212 13.63 -3.67 -8.36
CA LEU A 212 12.81 -4.71 -7.76
C LEU A 212 12.89 -4.60 -6.24
N ILE A 213 11.75 -4.48 -5.57
CA ILE A 213 11.67 -4.24 -4.13
C ILE A 213 10.87 -5.31 -3.38
N GLY A 214 10.12 -6.15 -4.09
CA GLY A 214 9.34 -7.24 -3.52
C GLY A 214 8.58 -8.03 -4.58
N PHE A 215 7.69 -8.92 -4.16
CA PHE A 215 6.89 -9.73 -5.08
C PHE A 215 5.42 -9.81 -4.65
N GLY A 216 4.52 -9.80 -5.63
CA GLY A 216 3.20 -10.43 -5.56
C GLY A 216 3.28 -11.88 -6.00
N GLY A 217 2.34 -12.71 -5.55
CA GLY A 217 2.37 -14.16 -5.73
C GLY A 217 0.96 -14.76 -5.78
N ARG A 218 0.47 -15.06 -6.98
CA ARG A 218 -0.87 -15.63 -7.22
C ARG A 218 -0.81 -17.16 -7.25
N ILE A 219 -1.59 -17.83 -6.42
CA ILE A 219 -1.54 -19.31 -6.34
C ILE A 219 -2.12 -19.98 -7.60
N VAL A 220 -1.53 -21.10 -7.98
CA VAL A 220 -2.02 -22.00 -9.02
C VAL A 220 -2.53 -23.28 -8.34
N GLY A 221 -3.74 -23.72 -8.67
CA GLY A 221 -4.39 -24.84 -7.98
C GLY A 221 -5.14 -24.41 -6.72
N LYS A 222 -5.01 -25.19 -5.63
CA LYS A 222 -5.75 -25.01 -4.37
C LYS A 222 -4.84 -24.52 -3.25
N GLY A 223 -5.33 -23.59 -2.44
CA GLY A 223 -4.65 -23.11 -1.22
C GLY A 223 -4.82 -21.61 -1.02
N GLU A 224 -4.42 -21.13 0.15
CA GLU A 224 -4.68 -19.74 0.58
C GLU A 224 -3.39 -19.02 1.04
N PRO A 225 -3.39 -17.68 1.03
CA PRO A 225 -4.37 -16.81 0.35
C PRO A 225 -4.22 -16.87 -1.18
N LYS A 226 -5.30 -16.62 -1.93
CA LYS A 226 -5.32 -16.58 -3.42
C LYS A 226 -4.20 -15.69 -3.99
N TYR A 227 -3.99 -14.54 -3.36
CA TYR A 227 -2.90 -13.59 -3.61
C TYR A 227 -2.07 -13.41 -2.34
N LEU A 228 -0.75 -13.45 -2.47
CA LEU A 228 0.21 -13.22 -1.38
C LEU A 228 1.24 -12.21 -1.84
N ASN A 229 1.44 -11.14 -1.07
CA ASN A 229 2.49 -10.16 -1.34
C ASN A 229 3.64 -10.32 -0.34
N SER A 230 4.80 -9.74 -0.63
CA SER A 230 5.86 -9.49 0.37
C SER A 230 5.29 -8.84 1.64
N PRO A 231 5.93 -9.04 2.82
CA PRO A 231 5.67 -8.21 3.98
C PRO A 231 6.15 -6.77 3.71
N GLU A 232 5.95 -5.85 4.65
CA GLU A 232 6.74 -4.61 4.67
C GLU A 232 8.22 -4.99 4.90
N THR A 233 9.15 -4.31 4.22
CA THR A 233 10.60 -4.57 4.27
C THR A 233 11.38 -3.24 4.17
N PRO A 234 12.71 -3.22 4.42
CA PRO A 234 13.53 -2.02 4.21
C PRO A 234 13.51 -1.45 2.77
N LEU A 235 13.03 -2.20 1.78
CA LEU A 235 12.90 -1.77 0.37
C LEU A 235 11.47 -1.52 -0.10
N PHE A 236 10.46 -2.09 0.57
CA PHE A 236 9.08 -2.16 0.08
C PHE A 236 8.04 -1.88 1.18
N SER A 237 7.14 -0.95 0.89
CA SER A 237 5.93 -0.72 1.67
C SER A 237 4.68 -0.71 0.78
N LYS A 238 3.67 -1.52 1.13
CA LYS A 238 2.41 -1.62 0.35
C LYS A 238 1.66 -0.31 0.31
N GLY A 239 1.67 0.44 1.40
CA GLY A 239 1.01 1.74 1.52
C GLY A 239 1.69 2.85 0.74
N HIS A 240 2.84 2.59 0.12
CA HIS A 240 3.58 3.55 -0.70
C HIS A 240 3.63 3.17 -2.18
N GLU A 241 3.68 1.89 -2.51
CA GLU A 241 4.03 1.42 -3.86
C GLU A 241 2.81 0.94 -4.67
N LEU A 242 2.87 1.15 -5.99
CA LEU A 242 1.83 0.79 -6.95
C LEU A 242 2.43 -0.16 -8.00
N TYR A 243 1.82 -1.32 -8.19
CA TYR A 243 2.21 -2.26 -9.24
C TYR A 243 1.95 -1.65 -10.63
N GLY A 244 2.80 -1.94 -11.61
CA GLY A 244 2.66 -1.45 -12.98
C GLY A 244 3.13 -0.01 -13.21
N LEU A 245 3.37 0.79 -12.16
CA LEU A 245 3.72 2.22 -12.30
C LEU A 245 5.06 2.44 -13.05
N TRP A 246 6.01 1.50 -12.93
CA TRP A 246 7.27 1.55 -13.67
C TRP A 246 7.10 1.09 -15.12
N GLU A 247 6.39 -0.02 -15.32
CA GLU A 247 6.16 -0.63 -16.63
C GLU A 247 5.31 0.30 -17.51
N GLY A 248 4.27 0.89 -16.93
CA GLY A 248 3.27 1.69 -17.62
C GLY A 248 3.58 3.18 -17.79
N ARG A 249 4.72 3.69 -17.32
CA ARG A 249 5.03 5.14 -17.34
C ARG A 249 4.90 5.79 -18.74
N THR A 250 5.20 5.04 -19.80
CA THR A 250 5.07 5.49 -21.19
C THR A 250 3.63 5.40 -21.68
N GLY A 251 2.86 4.40 -21.24
CA GLY A 251 1.43 4.30 -21.52
C GLY A 251 0.62 5.41 -20.84
N ILE A 252 0.90 5.72 -19.57
CA ILE A 252 0.27 6.84 -18.83
C ILE A 252 0.47 8.16 -19.60
N ARG A 253 1.70 8.43 -20.08
CA ARG A 253 2.00 9.61 -20.90
C ARG A 253 1.33 9.60 -22.28
N LYS A 254 1.14 8.42 -22.88
CA LYS A 254 0.51 8.25 -24.22
C LYS A 254 -1.01 8.41 -24.17
N GLU A 255 -1.68 7.73 -23.25
CA GLU A 255 -3.15 7.78 -23.11
C GLU A 255 -3.61 9.05 -22.36
N GLY A 256 -2.71 9.74 -21.65
CA GLY A 256 -3.00 10.99 -20.95
C GLY A 256 -3.75 10.83 -19.61
N PHE A 257 -3.87 9.59 -19.12
CA PHE A 257 -4.43 9.28 -17.80
C PHE A 257 -3.75 8.06 -17.18
N VAL A 258 -3.80 7.96 -15.85
CA VAL A 258 -3.48 6.73 -15.10
C VAL A 258 -4.77 6.05 -14.66
N LEU A 259 -4.85 4.74 -14.88
CA LEU A 259 -5.96 3.90 -14.47
C LEU A 259 -5.55 3.09 -13.23
N VAL A 260 -6.27 3.23 -12.12
CA VAL A 260 -6.03 2.47 -10.90
C VAL A 260 -7.00 1.29 -10.84
N VAL A 261 -6.50 0.08 -10.65
CA VAL A 261 -7.28 -1.18 -10.57
C VAL A 261 -6.90 -1.96 -9.30
N GLU A 262 -7.67 -2.97 -8.93
CA GLU A 262 -7.44 -3.69 -7.66
C GLU A 262 -6.27 -4.68 -7.71
N GLY A 263 -6.04 -5.35 -8.83
CA GLY A 263 -5.10 -6.47 -8.93
C GLY A 263 -3.98 -6.29 -9.96
N TYR A 264 -2.83 -6.91 -9.66
CA TYR A 264 -1.74 -7.09 -10.62
C TYR A 264 -2.09 -8.03 -11.79
N MET A 265 -3.15 -8.85 -11.67
CA MET A 265 -3.70 -9.57 -12.83
C MET A 265 -4.30 -8.58 -13.84
N ASP A 266 -5.04 -7.59 -13.36
CA ASP A 266 -5.81 -6.67 -14.20
C ASP A 266 -4.87 -5.72 -14.94
N VAL A 267 -3.83 -5.22 -14.26
CA VAL A 267 -2.73 -4.46 -14.90
C VAL A 267 -2.06 -5.24 -16.04
N VAL A 268 -1.82 -6.54 -15.84
CA VAL A 268 -1.15 -7.40 -16.84
C VAL A 268 -2.10 -7.80 -17.98
N GLY A 269 -3.38 -8.02 -17.69
CA GLY A 269 -4.43 -8.28 -18.70
C GLY A 269 -4.70 -7.05 -19.57
N LEU A 270 -4.91 -5.88 -18.96
CA LEU A 270 -5.08 -4.62 -19.68
C LEU A 270 -3.86 -4.32 -20.59
N ALA A 271 -2.64 -4.56 -20.10
CA ALA A 271 -1.43 -4.45 -20.91
C ALA A 271 -1.34 -5.50 -22.04
N GLN A 272 -1.84 -6.72 -21.85
CA GLN A 272 -1.98 -7.73 -22.92
C GLN A 272 -2.93 -7.26 -24.04
N HIS A 273 -3.88 -6.38 -23.73
CA HIS A 273 -4.78 -5.72 -24.68
C HIS A 273 -4.33 -4.29 -25.09
N GLY A 274 -3.11 -3.88 -24.74
CA GLY A 274 -2.48 -2.63 -25.18
C GLY A 274 -2.66 -1.41 -24.24
N LEU A 275 -3.37 -1.54 -23.13
CA LEU A 275 -3.48 -0.51 -22.10
C LEU A 275 -2.32 -0.58 -21.11
N PHE A 276 -1.21 0.03 -21.50
CA PHE A 276 -0.03 0.18 -20.66
C PHE A 276 -0.14 1.34 -19.65
N ASN A 277 -1.33 1.80 -19.28
CA ASN A 277 -1.52 2.90 -18.31
C ASN A 277 -2.22 2.47 -17.01
N ALA A 278 -2.42 1.17 -16.82
CA ALA A 278 -2.97 0.58 -15.60
C ALA A 278 -1.91 0.43 -14.48
N VAL A 279 -2.32 0.69 -13.24
CA VAL A 279 -1.54 0.46 -12.02
C VAL A 279 -2.44 -0.12 -10.91
N ALA A 280 -1.89 -0.89 -9.97
CA ALA A 280 -2.68 -1.50 -8.89
C ALA A 280 -2.11 -1.25 -7.49
N THR A 281 -3.00 -1.18 -6.48
CA THR A 281 -2.58 -1.23 -5.07
C THR A 281 -2.14 -2.65 -4.70
N LEU A 282 -1.39 -2.78 -3.60
CA LEU A 282 -0.70 -4.02 -3.25
C LEU A 282 -1.39 -4.77 -2.10
N GLY A 283 -2.69 -5.03 -2.28
CA GLY A 283 -3.53 -5.69 -1.27
C GLY A 283 -3.80 -4.77 -0.07
N THR A 284 -4.11 -3.51 -0.36
CA THR A 284 -4.40 -2.45 0.61
C THR A 284 -5.28 -1.39 -0.06
N ALA A 285 -5.97 -0.56 0.73
CA ALA A 285 -6.72 0.57 0.19
C ALA A 285 -5.78 1.61 -0.44
N THR A 286 -6.32 2.48 -1.30
CA THR A 286 -5.61 3.68 -1.77
C THR A 286 -5.16 4.51 -0.57
N THR A 287 -3.90 4.95 -0.54
CA THR A 287 -3.34 5.81 0.52
C THR A 287 -3.04 7.22 0.00
N PRO A 288 -2.81 8.21 0.90
CA PRO A 288 -2.35 9.54 0.48
C PRO A 288 -1.03 9.48 -0.31
N HIS A 289 -0.12 8.54 0.00
CA HIS A 289 1.13 8.36 -0.75
C HIS A 289 0.91 7.76 -2.14
N HIS A 290 -0.10 6.89 -2.32
CA HIS A 290 -0.53 6.45 -3.65
C HIS A 290 -1.08 7.61 -4.46
N VAL A 291 -2.01 8.40 -3.90
CA VAL A 291 -2.59 9.59 -4.58
C VAL A 291 -1.50 10.58 -4.97
N GLN A 292 -0.55 10.89 -4.07
CA GLN A 292 0.61 11.74 -4.38
C GLN A 292 1.50 11.16 -5.50
N LYS A 293 1.61 9.84 -5.66
CA LYS A 293 2.34 9.23 -6.79
C LYS A 293 1.52 9.30 -8.09
N LEU A 294 0.21 9.10 -8.03
CA LEU A 294 -0.70 9.20 -9.17
C LEU A 294 -0.72 10.62 -9.76
N ILE A 295 -0.84 11.65 -8.92
CA ILE A 295 -0.79 13.07 -9.32
C ILE A 295 0.53 13.42 -10.04
N ARG A 296 1.66 12.85 -9.59
CA ARG A 296 2.97 13.03 -10.25
C ARG A 296 3.14 12.21 -11.53
N ALA A 297 2.27 11.24 -11.79
CA ALA A 297 2.27 10.44 -13.02
C ALA A 297 1.32 11.01 -14.09
N SER A 298 0.20 11.63 -13.67
CA SER A 298 -0.82 12.18 -14.57
C SER A 298 -1.75 13.17 -13.85
N SER A 299 -2.20 14.21 -14.57
CA SER A 299 -3.27 15.10 -14.13
C SER A 299 -4.68 14.49 -14.27
N ARG A 300 -4.88 13.45 -15.09
CA ARG A 300 -6.11 12.65 -15.12
C ARG A 300 -5.88 11.30 -14.43
N ILE A 301 -6.67 11.02 -13.40
CA ILE A 301 -6.64 9.79 -12.60
C ILE A 301 -8.04 9.16 -12.65
N VAL A 302 -8.11 7.88 -13.03
CA VAL A 302 -9.36 7.12 -13.07
C VAL A 302 -9.20 5.90 -12.16
N PHE A 303 -10.00 5.80 -11.09
CA PHE A 303 -10.06 4.61 -10.26
C PHE A 303 -11.16 3.68 -10.78
N SER A 304 -10.81 2.44 -11.13
CA SER A 304 -11.76 1.41 -11.54
C SER A 304 -12.02 0.46 -10.39
N PHE A 305 -13.29 0.26 -10.06
CA PHE A 305 -13.76 -0.69 -9.06
C PHE A 305 -14.90 -1.54 -9.64
N ASP A 306 -15.09 -2.72 -9.06
CA ASP A 306 -16.24 -3.57 -9.38
C ASP A 306 -17.54 -2.81 -9.04
N GLY A 307 -18.59 -2.93 -9.88
CA GLY A 307 -19.84 -2.16 -9.70
C GLY A 307 -20.72 -2.58 -8.51
N ASP A 308 -20.25 -3.54 -7.70
CA ASP A 308 -20.96 -4.13 -6.57
C ASP A 308 -20.93 -3.24 -5.31
N ALA A 309 -21.43 -3.76 -4.18
CA ALA A 309 -21.41 -3.04 -2.92
C ALA A 309 -20.02 -2.98 -2.25
N ALA A 310 -19.10 -3.90 -2.55
CA ALA A 310 -17.73 -3.87 -2.04
C ALA A 310 -16.87 -2.84 -2.80
N GLY A 311 -16.91 -2.85 -4.13
CA GLY A 311 -16.20 -1.89 -4.97
C GLY A 311 -16.65 -0.44 -4.73
N ARG A 312 -17.95 -0.18 -4.51
CA ARG A 312 -18.43 1.16 -4.08
C ARG A 312 -17.87 1.60 -2.73
N ARG A 313 -17.76 0.70 -1.75
CA ARG A 313 -17.11 1.01 -0.45
C ARG A 313 -15.62 1.28 -0.62
N ALA A 314 -14.92 0.55 -1.49
CA ALA A 314 -13.52 0.80 -1.82
C ALA A 314 -13.35 2.15 -2.54
N ALA A 315 -14.23 2.47 -3.48
CA ALA A 315 -14.28 3.75 -4.17
C ALA A 315 -14.52 4.92 -3.20
N TRP A 316 -15.46 4.79 -2.26
CA TRP A 316 -15.70 5.82 -1.24
C TRP A 316 -14.46 6.07 -0.37
N LYS A 317 -13.77 5.00 0.08
CA LYS A 317 -12.50 5.16 0.82
C LYS A 317 -11.40 5.83 -0.01
N ALA A 318 -11.29 5.48 -1.29
CA ALA A 318 -10.36 6.13 -2.20
C ALA A 318 -10.73 7.61 -2.42
N LEU A 319 -12.02 7.95 -2.52
CA LEU A 319 -12.50 9.32 -2.64
C LEU A 319 -12.15 10.15 -1.40
N VAL A 320 -12.47 9.68 -0.19
CA VAL A 320 -12.13 10.38 1.07
C VAL A 320 -10.61 10.59 1.17
N THR A 321 -9.81 9.58 0.83
CA THR A 321 -8.35 9.66 0.79
C THR A 321 -7.83 10.71 -0.22
N CYS A 322 -8.60 11.00 -1.27
CA CYS A 322 -8.26 12.02 -2.25
C CYS A 322 -8.58 13.45 -1.81
N LEU A 323 -9.57 13.68 -0.93
CA LEU A 323 -10.07 15.03 -0.60
C LEU A 323 -8.95 16.03 -0.21
N PRO A 324 -7.99 15.71 0.69
CA PRO A 324 -6.91 16.62 1.07
C PRO A 324 -5.86 16.88 -0.02
N LEU A 325 -5.97 16.18 -1.16
CA LEU A 325 -5.01 16.18 -2.28
C LEU A 325 -5.66 16.62 -3.60
N VAL A 326 -6.92 17.07 -3.56
CA VAL A 326 -7.63 17.68 -4.70
C VAL A 326 -6.94 18.99 -5.11
N ARG A 327 -6.83 19.22 -6.42
CA ARG A 327 -6.27 20.44 -7.05
C ARG A 327 -7.09 20.79 -8.28
N ASP A 328 -7.15 22.09 -8.62
CA ASP A 328 -7.87 22.58 -9.81
C ASP A 328 -7.32 22.05 -11.14
N ASP A 329 -6.05 21.64 -11.18
CA ASP A 329 -5.38 21.06 -12.35
C ASP A 329 -5.38 19.52 -12.38
N VAL A 330 -6.08 18.85 -11.46
CA VAL A 330 -6.15 17.38 -11.37
C VAL A 330 -7.59 16.87 -11.46
N SER A 331 -7.89 16.10 -12.49
CA SER A 331 -9.17 15.41 -12.66
C SER A 331 -9.11 14.00 -12.07
N MET A 332 -9.85 13.77 -10.99
CA MET A 332 -10.04 12.45 -10.38
C MET A 332 -11.44 11.91 -10.70
N ARG A 333 -11.52 10.65 -11.15
CA ARG A 333 -12.77 10.02 -11.62
C ARG A 333 -12.88 8.56 -11.14
N PHE A 334 -14.10 8.04 -11.10
CA PHE A 334 -14.46 6.72 -10.60
C PHE A 334 -15.24 5.95 -11.66
N LEU A 335 -14.65 4.86 -12.15
CA LEU A 335 -15.23 3.93 -13.09
C LEU A 335 -15.82 2.75 -12.32
N PHE A 336 -17.13 2.53 -12.48
CA PHE A 336 -17.83 1.36 -11.97
C PHE A 336 -18.22 0.48 -13.15
N LEU A 337 -17.63 -0.71 -13.25
CA LEU A 337 -17.95 -1.67 -14.30
C LEU A 337 -19.28 -2.39 -14.01
N PRO A 338 -19.97 -2.99 -15.00
CA PRO A 338 -21.11 -3.85 -14.74
C PRO A 338 -20.72 -4.99 -13.80
N ALA A 339 -21.61 -5.39 -12.89
CA ALA A 339 -21.29 -6.25 -11.74
C ALA A 339 -20.81 -7.70 -12.06
N ALA A 340 -20.68 -8.05 -13.34
CA ALA A 340 -20.09 -9.30 -13.82
C ALA A 340 -18.61 -9.17 -14.25
N HIS A 341 -18.05 -7.96 -14.30
CA HIS A 341 -16.75 -7.69 -14.91
C HIS A 341 -15.75 -6.98 -13.98
N ASP A 342 -14.58 -7.61 -13.84
CA ASP A 342 -13.31 -6.93 -13.56
C ASP A 342 -12.75 -6.28 -14.86
N PRO A 343 -11.74 -5.38 -14.80
CA PRO A 343 -11.21 -4.71 -16.00
C PRO A 343 -10.61 -5.67 -17.05
N ASP A 344 -10.05 -6.81 -16.62
CA ASP A 344 -9.51 -7.85 -17.51
C ASP A 344 -10.64 -8.55 -18.30
N SER A 345 -11.72 -8.96 -17.64
CA SER A 345 -12.87 -9.60 -18.29
C SER A 345 -13.65 -8.64 -19.18
N TYR A 346 -13.84 -7.37 -18.78
CA TYR A 346 -14.49 -6.37 -19.63
C TYR A 346 -13.75 -6.23 -20.97
N VAL A 347 -12.42 -6.04 -20.94
CA VAL A 347 -11.64 -5.85 -22.17
C VAL A 347 -11.52 -7.15 -22.99
N ARG A 348 -11.51 -8.32 -22.35
CA ARG A 348 -11.54 -9.62 -23.04
C ARG A 348 -12.87 -9.92 -23.75
N GLU A 349 -13.99 -9.41 -23.25
CA GLU A 349 -15.32 -9.71 -23.78
C GLU A 349 -15.85 -8.63 -24.73
N LEU A 350 -15.72 -7.35 -24.35
CA LEU A 350 -16.26 -6.20 -25.07
C LEU A 350 -15.20 -5.41 -25.87
N GLY A 351 -13.92 -5.74 -25.67
CA GLY A 351 -12.81 -5.15 -26.41
C GLY A 351 -12.30 -3.82 -25.85
N ILE A 352 -11.17 -3.38 -26.39
CA ILE A 352 -10.42 -2.22 -25.93
C ILE A 352 -11.16 -0.88 -26.16
N GLU A 353 -11.74 -0.67 -27.33
CA GLU A 353 -12.36 0.63 -27.64
C GLU A 353 -13.67 0.84 -26.88
N ALA A 354 -14.40 -0.24 -26.55
CA ALA A 354 -15.55 -0.17 -25.65
C ALA A 354 -15.10 0.30 -24.24
N PHE A 355 -14.06 -0.33 -23.68
CA PHE A 355 -13.52 0.05 -22.38
C PHE A 355 -12.98 1.49 -22.34
N ARG A 356 -12.37 1.98 -23.43
CA ARG A 356 -11.99 3.40 -23.55
C ARG A 356 -13.21 4.34 -23.44
N ALA A 357 -14.32 4.02 -24.12
CA ALA A 357 -15.55 4.80 -24.02
C ALA A 357 -16.08 4.83 -22.57
N THR A 358 -16.13 3.69 -21.88
CA THR A 358 -16.55 3.62 -20.46
C THR A 358 -15.63 4.43 -19.53
N VAL A 359 -14.33 4.49 -19.82
CA VAL A 359 -13.34 5.29 -19.08
C VAL A 359 -13.53 6.81 -19.26
N ASP A 360 -14.05 7.26 -20.40
CA ASP A 360 -14.43 8.67 -20.61
C ASP A 360 -15.76 9.01 -19.92
N GLU A 361 -16.69 8.06 -19.81
CA GLU A 361 -17.94 8.20 -19.04
C GLU A 361 -17.75 8.14 -17.51
N ALA A 362 -16.61 7.63 -17.02
CA ALA A 362 -16.30 7.46 -15.59
C ALA A 362 -16.68 8.69 -14.73
N MET A 363 -17.30 8.49 -13.58
CA MET A 363 -17.93 9.53 -12.77
C MET A 363 -16.91 10.50 -12.14
N PRO A 364 -17.05 11.83 -12.26
CA PRO A 364 -16.19 12.79 -11.58
C PRO A 364 -16.23 12.67 -10.05
N LEU A 365 -15.12 12.95 -9.36
CA LEU A 365 -15.03 12.94 -7.89
C LEU A 365 -16.11 13.80 -7.21
N SER A 366 -16.37 15.01 -7.73
CA SER A 366 -17.41 15.91 -7.22
C SER A 366 -18.80 15.26 -7.28
N ARG A 367 -19.13 14.66 -8.42
CA ARG A 367 -20.42 13.99 -8.65
C ARG A 367 -20.57 12.77 -7.73
N PHE A 368 -19.54 11.92 -7.63
CA PHE A 368 -19.59 10.74 -6.76
C PHE A 368 -19.71 11.14 -5.29
N LEU A 369 -18.98 12.16 -4.82
CA LEU A 369 -19.09 12.68 -3.45
C LEU A 369 -20.54 13.05 -3.10
N LEU A 370 -21.19 13.85 -3.97
CA LEU A 370 -22.50 14.42 -3.68
C LEU A 370 -23.66 13.43 -3.91
N GLU A 371 -23.60 12.58 -4.96
CA GLU A 371 -24.61 11.55 -5.20
C GLU A 371 -24.58 10.45 -4.12
N GLU A 372 -23.40 10.02 -3.69
CA GLU A 372 -23.25 9.01 -2.62
C GLU A 372 -23.74 9.56 -1.27
N LEU A 373 -23.40 10.81 -0.90
CA LEU A 373 -23.96 11.46 0.30
C LEU A 373 -25.47 11.57 0.23
N ALA A 374 -26.03 12.09 -0.87
CA ALA A 374 -27.48 12.23 -1.03
C ALA A 374 -28.23 10.89 -0.97
N SER A 375 -27.60 9.79 -1.41
CA SER A 375 -28.21 8.45 -1.37
C SER A 375 -28.41 7.88 0.04
N ARG A 376 -27.72 8.44 1.05
CA ARG A 376 -27.75 7.97 2.44
C ARG A 376 -28.88 8.59 3.28
N HIS A 377 -29.52 9.65 2.78
CA HIS A 377 -30.46 10.48 3.55
C HIS A 377 -31.80 10.66 2.82
N PRO A 378 -32.93 10.84 3.53
CA PRO A 378 -34.23 11.13 2.91
C PRO A 378 -34.27 12.60 2.44
N MET A 379 -33.66 12.90 1.29
CA MET A 379 -33.45 14.28 0.80
C MET A 379 -34.75 15.09 0.54
N GLY A 380 -35.93 14.44 0.51
CA GLY A 380 -37.22 15.13 0.50
C GLY A 380 -37.55 15.83 1.84
N GLU A 381 -37.05 15.30 2.95
CA GLU A 381 -37.31 15.77 4.32
C GLU A 381 -36.30 16.86 4.72
N ALA A 382 -36.70 17.79 5.60
CA ALA A 382 -35.81 18.84 6.07
C ALA A 382 -34.72 18.26 6.98
N GLU A 383 -35.11 17.30 7.80
CA GLU A 383 -34.32 16.46 8.68
C GLU A 383 -33.26 15.66 7.89
N GLY A 384 -33.66 15.04 6.77
CA GLY A 384 -32.76 14.32 5.88
C GLY A 384 -31.72 15.23 5.22
N ARG A 385 -32.11 16.41 4.73
CA ARG A 385 -31.14 17.38 4.18
C ARG A 385 -30.20 17.93 5.26
N ALA A 386 -30.69 18.17 6.48
CA ALA A 386 -29.85 18.60 7.61
C ALA A 386 -28.84 17.51 8.03
N ALA A 387 -29.26 16.24 8.06
CA ALA A 387 -28.37 15.10 8.32
C ALA A 387 -27.31 14.92 7.21
N CYS A 388 -27.70 15.12 5.95
CA CYS A 388 -26.77 15.13 4.82
C CYS A 388 -25.72 16.27 4.93
N VAL A 389 -26.12 17.49 5.33
CA VAL A 389 -25.17 18.59 5.61
C VAL A 389 -24.23 18.23 6.76
N HIS A 390 -24.72 17.57 7.81
CA HIS A 390 -23.90 17.15 8.95
C HIS A 390 -22.84 16.10 8.56
N GLU A 391 -23.18 15.10 7.74
CA GLU A 391 -22.22 14.10 7.23
C GLU A 391 -21.24 14.72 6.22
N ALA A 392 -21.71 15.63 5.36
CA ALA A 392 -20.88 16.27 4.33
C ALA A 392 -19.85 17.25 4.92
N ALA A 393 -20.17 17.95 6.00
CA ALA A 393 -19.32 19.01 6.55
C ALA A 393 -17.86 18.61 6.84
N PRO A 394 -17.55 17.52 7.57
CA PRO A 394 -16.17 17.08 7.81
C PRO A 394 -15.45 16.56 6.55
N LEU A 395 -16.17 16.29 5.46
CA LEU A 395 -15.58 15.89 4.17
C LEU A 395 -15.27 17.12 3.31
N LEU A 396 -16.20 18.08 3.23
CA LEU A 396 -15.98 19.35 2.53
C LEU A 396 -14.87 20.18 3.19
N ALA A 397 -14.75 20.13 4.52
CA ALA A 397 -13.66 20.77 5.26
C ALA A 397 -12.26 20.20 4.98
N GLN A 398 -12.15 19.01 4.37
CA GLN A 398 -10.87 18.45 3.92
C GLN A 398 -10.42 18.95 2.55
N LEU A 399 -11.30 19.58 1.76
CA LEU A 399 -10.96 20.10 0.45
C LEU A 399 -10.08 21.36 0.59
N PRO A 400 -8.90 21.42 -0.09
CA PRO A 400 -8.11 22.63 -0.18
C PRO A 400 -8.88 23.80 -0.79
N GLU A 401 -8.56 25.03 -0.37
CA GLU A 401 -9.08 26.25 -0.99
C GLU A 401 -8.74 26.26 -2.50
N SER A 402 -9.77 26.13 -3.33
CA SER A 402 -9.65 25.82 -4.76
C SER A 402 -10.93 26.21 -5.50
N ALA A 403 -10.85 26.47 -6.81
CA ALA A 403 -12.02 26.78 -7.62
C ALA A 403 -13.01 25.60 -7.68
N LEU A 404 -12.49 24.36 -7.69
CA LEU A 404 -13.24 23.12 -7.64
C LEU A 404 -14.03 22.98 -6.32
N ARG A 405 -13.42 23.29 -5.16
CA ARG A 405 -14.15 23.30 -3.88
C ARG A 405 -15.34 24.26 -3.93
N VAL A 406 -15.17 25.47 -4.45
CA VAL A 406 -16.26 26.44 -4.61
C VAL A 406 -17.38 25.92 -5.52
N GLN A 407 -17.06 25.16 -6.58
CA GLN A 407 -18.10 24.51 -7.39
C GLN A 407 -18.82 23.38 -6.63
N ILE A 408 -18.09 22.55 -5.87
CA ILE A 408 -18.66 21.47 -5.06
C ILE A 408 -19.59 22.02 -3.99
N GLU A 409 -19.17 23.02 -3.21
CA GLU A 409 -20.03 23.66 -2.20
C GLU A 409 -21.27 24.30 -2.84
N ARG A 410 -21.13 24.95 -4.00
CA ARG A 410 -22.26 25.53 -4.75
C ARG A 410 -23.20 24.49 -5.36
N GLU A 411 -22.72 23.30 -5.67
CA GLU A 411 -23.55 22.17 -6.09
C GLU A 411 -24.27 21.52 -4.92
N PHE A 412 -23.58 21.34 -3.80
CA PHE A 412 -24.15 20.82 -2.57
C PHE A 412 -25.24 21.74 -2.01
N ALA A 413 -25.01 23.06 -1.93
CA ALA A 413 -26.00 24.04 -1.46
C ALA A 413 -27.33 23.92 -2.22
N ARG A 414 -27.26 23.82 -3.57
CA ARG A 414 -28.43 23.60 -4.44
C ARG A 414 -29.13 22.28 -4.13
N MET A 415 -28.37 21.22 -3.84
CA MET A 415 -28.89 19.88 -3.53
C MET A 415 -29.57 19.81 -2.15
N VAL A 416 -29.10 20.58 -1.16
CA VAL A 416 -29.69 20.64 0.20
C VAL A 416 -30.74 21.76 0.37
N LEU A 417 -31.04 22.51 -0.70
CA LEU A 417 -31.96 23.65 -0.72
C LEU A 417 -31.55 24.82 0.19
N LEU A 418 -30.25 25.12 0.25
CA LEU A 418 -29.67 26.28 0.95
C LEU A 418 -29.05 27.27 -0.04
N THR A 419 -28.87 28.52 0.36
CA THR A 419 -27.96 29.43 -0.35
C THR A 419 -26.49 29.07 -0.08
N PRO A 420 -25.53 29.48 -0.95
CA PRO A 420 -24.11 29.29 -0.68
C PRO A 420 -23.66 29.94 0.64
N GLU A 421 -24.25 31.09 1.01
CA GLU A 421 -23.95 31.83 2.24
C GLU A 421 -24.47 31.09 3.48
N GLU A 422 -25.66 30.50 3.40
CA GLU A 422 -26.22 29.64 4.46
C GLU A 422 -25.37 28.38 4.67
N LEU A 423 -25.01 27.68 3.58
CA LEU A 423 -24.14 26.51 3.66
C LEU A 423 -22.76 26.88 4.23
N SER A 424 -22.13 27.94 3.73
CA SER A 424 -20.83 28.42 4.22
C SER A 424 -20.89 28.76 5.72
N GLY A 425 -21.98 29.40 6.17
CA GLY A 425 -22.24 29.68 7.58
C GLY A 425 -22.46 28.45 8.46
N LEU A 426 -22.93 27.32 7.90
CA LEU A 426 -23.02 26.03 8.60
C LEU A 426 -21.66 25.31 8.62
N LEU A 427 -20.95 25.25 7.48
CA LEU A 427 -19.63 24.63 7.39
C LEU A 427 -18.62 25.31 8.33
N ALA A 428 -18.62 26.64 8.39
CA ALA A 428 -17.76 27.41 9.30
C ALA A 428 -18.06 27.18 10.80
N ARG A 429 -19.23 26.62 11.15
CA ARG A 429 -19.59 26.20 12.52
C ARG A 429 -19.30 24.72 12.78
N ALA A 430 -19.19 23.91 11.73
CA ALA A 430 -18.98 22.47 11.80
C ALA A 430 -17.49 22.07 11.90
N VAL A 431 -16.57 22.97 11.54
CA VAL A 431 -15.13 22.80 11.81
C VAL A 431 -14.87 22.96 13.31
N PRO A 432 -14.39 21.92 14.03
CA PRO A 432 -14.03 22.07 15.42
C PRO A 432 -12.78 22.95 15.55
N SER A 433 -12.83 23.96 16.41
CA SER A 433 -11.61 24.62 16.89
C SER A 433 -10.79 23.59 17.68
N PRO A 434 -9.46 23.47 17.49
CA PRO A 434 -8.66 22.38 18.06
C PRO A 434 -8.32 22.59 19.56
N VAL A 435 -9.35 22.73 20.41
CA VAL A 435 -9.25 22.72 21.87
C VAL A 435 -10.46 21.99 22.47
N SER A 436 -10.21 21.18 23.51
CA SER A 436 -11.13 20.29 24.23
C SER A 436 -12.51 20.87 24.62
N ALA A 437 -13.57 20.05 24.50
CA ALA A 437 -14.52 19.71 25.60
C ALA A 437 -15.73 18.86 25.13
N VAL A 438 -15.68 17.51 25.25
CA VAL A 438 -16.90 16.66 25.20
C VAL A 438 -16.90 15.50 26.22
N ASP A 439 -15.80 15.21 26.91
CA ASP A 439 -15.67 14.06 27.84
C ASP A 439 -16.39 14.23 29.20
N ALA A 440 -17.13 15.32 29.41
CA ALA A 440 -17.70 15.67 30.72
C ALA A 440 -19.10 15.10 31.00
N GLU A 441 -19.95 14.96 29.98
CA GLU A 441 -21.41 14.90 30.18
C GLU A 441 -22.02 13.49 30.15
N LEU A 442 -21.36 12.49 29.56
CA LEU A 442 -21.84 11.09 29.56
C LEU A 442 -21.44 10.29 30.81
N ALA A 443 -20.50 10.79 31.63
CA ALA A 443 -19.92 10.05 32.75
C ALA A 443 -20.82 9.97 34.01
N ARG A 444 -22.14 10.20 33.91
CA ARG A 444 -23.07 10.27 35.05
C ARG A 444 -24.46 9.67 34.82
N GLN A 445 -24.54 8.33 34.76
CA GLN A 445 -25.65 7.59 35.34
C GLN A 445 -25.19 6.18 35.79
N PRO A 446 -25.74 5.63 36.89
CA PRO A 446 -25.15 4.45 37.55
C PRO A 446 -25.59 3.13 36.93
N GLN A 447 -24.69 2.15 36.96
CA GLN A 447 -24.99 0.75 36.66
C GLN A 447 -25.83 0.11 37.78
N ALA A 448 -26.56 -0.95 37.43
CA ALA A 448 -27.24 -1.83 38.39
C ALA A 448 -26.91 -3.29 38.05
N ASP A 449 -26.36 -4.01 39.03
CA ASP A 449 -25.99 -5.43 38.91
C ASP A 449 -27.21 -6.37 38.87
N GLY A 450 -27.06 -7.55 38.27
CA GLY A 450 -27.98 -8.68 38.54
C GLY A 450 -28.18 -9.71 37.43
N LEU A 451 -27.34 -10.75 37.40
CA LEU A 451 -27.71 -12.07 36.86
C LEU A 451 -28.71 -12.75 37.85
N VAL A 452 -29.46 -13.83 37.60
CA VAL A 452 -29.21 -15.06 36.79
C VAL A 452 -30.57 -15.60 36.17
N PRO A 453 -30.88 -16.90 35.89
CA PRO A 453 -31.45 -17.25 34.57
C PRO A 453 -32.89 -17.86 34.56
N VAL A 454 -33.18 -18.67 33.54
CA VAL A 454 -34.52 -18.99 32.98
C VAL A 454 -35.19 -20.26 33.54
N SER A 455 -36.52 -20.18 33.74
CA SER A 455 -37.51 -21.28 33.94
C SER A 455 -37.43 -22.05 35.29
N ALA A 456 -38.52 -22.66 35.81
CA ALA A 456 -39.75 -23.10 35.16
C ALA A 456 -40.98 -23.29 36.11
N ILE A 457 -42.19 -23.32 35.52
CA ILE A 457 -43.38 -24.12 35.92
C ILE A 457 -44.20 -23.73 37.18
N GLN A 458 -45.55 -23.76 37.03
CA GLN A 458 -46.65 -23.77 38.05
C GLN A 458 -46.70 -22.62 39.09
N GLY A 459 -47.78 -21.88 39.30
CA GLY A 459 -49.19 -22.05 38.94
C GLY A 459 -50.12 -21.57 40.07
N LYS A 460 -51.27 -20.97 39.71
CA LYS A 460 -52.43 -20.61 40.57
C LYS A 460 -52.21 -19.62 41.74
N GLY A 461 -53.04 -18.57 41.83
CA GLY A 461 -53.33 -17.95 43.14
C GLY A 461 -53.72 -16.47 43.18
N TYR A 462 -54.97 -16.16 42.79
CA TYR A 462 -55.88 -15.20 43.44
C TYR A 462 -55.37 -14.11 44.43
N SER A 463 -55.91 -12.89 44.26
CA SER A 463 -56.29 -11.93 45.33
C SER A 463 -55.17 -11.18 46.10
N SER A 464 -55.34 -9.94 46.58
CA SER A 464 -56.35 -8.89 46.31
C SER A 464 -56.01 -7.57 47.02
N ARG A 465 -56.58 -6.46 46.53
CA ARG A 465 -56.70 -5.11 47.16
C ARG A 465 -55.35 -4.37 47.34
N VAL A 466 -55.18 -3.12 46.88
CA VAL A 466 -56.00 -1.89 46.90
C VAL A 466 -56.08 -1.25 48.29
N THR A 467 -55.41 -0.10 48.42
CA THR A 467 -55.76 1.02 49.31
C THR A 467 -55.39 2.34 48.60
N LEU A 468 -56.03 3.45 48.97
CA LEU A 468 -56.05 4.71 48.21
C LEU A 468 -55.60 5.91 49.04
N ALA A 469 -54.91 6.86 48.40
CA ALA A 469 -54.87 8.29 48.72
C ALA A 469 -54.29 9.02 47.48
N SER A 470 -55.05 9.67 46.59
CA SER A 470 -55.94 10.84 46.70
C SER A 470 -55.23 12.18 46.42
N SER A 471 -55.67 12.89 45.37
CA SER A 471 -55.11 14.13 44.80
C SER A 471 -55.41 15.40 45.63
N PRO A 472 -55.05 16.61 45.12
CA PRO A 472 -56.08 17.37 44.38
C PRO A 472 -55.61 18.17 43.15
N ASP A 473 -56.56 18.37 42.21
CA ASP A 473 -56.75 19.49 41.25
C ASP A 473 -55.64 19.88 40.21
N ALA A 474 -55.95 20.44 39.02
CA ALA A 474 -57.22 21.00 38.53
C ALA A 474 -57.49 20.77 37.01
N ARG A 475 -58.80 20.67 36.68
CA ARG A 475 -59.57 21.10 35.47
C ARG A 475 -58.82 21.26 34.12
N VAL A 476 -59.11 20.51 33.05
CA VAL A 476 -60.37 20.29 32.29
C VAL A 476 -60.87 21.49 31.48
N ALA A 477 -60.85 21.35 30.14
CA ALA A 477 -61.81 21.96 29.20
C ALA A 477 -61.87 21.14 27.90
N SER A 478 -63.05 20.61 27.54
CA SER A 478 -63.32 19.95 26.25
C SER A 478 -64.81 19.99 25.91
N VAL A 479 -65.14 20.18 24.64
CA VAL A 479 -66.49 20.16 24.03
C VAL A 479 -66.27 19.53 22.64
N ALA A 480 -66.74 18.33 22.32
CA ALA A 480 -68.13 17.90 22.06
C ALA A 480 -68.70 18.54 20.76
N ASP A 481 -69.50 17.87 19.91
CA ASP A 481 -70.15 16.55 20.03
C ASP A 481 -70.57 16.01 18.63
N ALA A 482 -71.13 14.79 18.57
CA ALA A 482 -72.04 14.27 17.50
C ALA A 482 -71.49 14.04 16.05
N GLU A 483 -72.02 13.15 15.18
CA GLU A 483 -72.96 12.02 15.33
C GLU A 483 -72.96 11.03 14.12
N ARG A 484 -73.33 9.76 14.37
CA ARG A 484 -74.13 8.82 13.51
C ARG A 484 -73.64 8.24 12.15
N ARG A 485 -73.95 6.92 12.02
CA ARG A 485 -74.10 6.04 10.81
C ARG A 485 -72.81 5.61 10.09
N GLY A 486 -72.62 4.34 9.67
CA GLY A 486 -73.34 3.11 10.03
C GLY A 486 -73.45 2.05 8.90
N SER A 487 -72.87 0.86 9.12
CA SER A 487 -72.89 -0.37 8.29
C SER A 487 -72.33 -0.31 6.85
N ALA A 488 -71.92 -1.40 6.18
CA ALA A 488 -71.14 -2.61 6.53
C ALA A 488 -71.34 -3.70 5.43
N ALA A 489 -70.26 -4.46 5.17
CA ALA A 489 -70.23 -5.84 4.64
C ALA A 489 -70.40 -6.16 3.13
N ALA A 490 -69.72 -7.26 2.76
CA ALA A 490 -69.77 -8.08 1.53
C ALA A 490 -69.24 -7.48 0.19
N GLY A 491 -68.57 -8.24 -0.70
CA GLY A 491 -67.90 -9.55 -0.51
C GLY A 491 -67.81 -10.46 -1.76
N SER A 492 -66.65 -11.13 -1.94
CA SER A 492 -66.37 -12.30 -2.84
C SER A 492 -66.41 -12.09 -4.38
N ARG A 493 -65.91 -13.00 -5.26
CA ARG A 493 -64.70 -13.90 -5.33
C ARG A 493 -64.68 -14.65 -6.70
N ALA A 494 -63.50 -15.04 -7.20
CA ALA A 494 -63.23 -15.94 -8.38
C ALA A 494 -63.52 -15.31 -9.78
N SER A 495 -62.55 -15.31 -10.72
CA SER A 495 -62.16 -16.30 -11.77
C SER A 495 -62.82 -15.99 -13.15
N GLU A 496 -62.33 -16.39 -14.34
CA GLU A 496 -61.30 -17.37 -14.75
C GLU A 496 -60.56 -16.94 -16.08
N GLN A 497 -59.86 -17.86 -16.76
CA GLN A 497 -58.83 -17.61 -17.80
C GLN A 497 -59.32 -17.39 -19.26
N SER A 498 -58.48 -16.78 -20.13
CA SER A 498 -57.81 -17.44 -21.31
C SER A 498 -57.73 -16.68 -22.68
N HIS A 499 -56.70 -17.06 -23.47
CA HIS A 499 -56.46 -17.00 -24.94
C HIS A 499 -56.30 -15.67 -25.77
N ASP A 500 -55.03 -15.40 -26.12
CA ASP A 500 -54.40 -15.43 -27.47
C ASP A 500 -54.82 -14.57 -28.71
N ALA A 501 -53.77 -14.02 -29.36
CA ALA A 501 -53.49 -13.92 -30.82
C ALA A 501 -53.82 -12.64 -31.68
N ASP A 502 -52.95 -12.47 -32.69
CA ASP A 502 -53.02 -11.73 -33.98
C ASP A 502 -53.08 -10.17 -34.07
N GLY A 503 -52.42 -9.60 -35.13
CA GLY A 503 -52.61 -8.22 -35.62
C GLY A 503 -51.39 -7.52 -36.27
N TYR A 504 -51.40 -7.27 -37.59
CA TYR A 504 -50.26 -6.73 -38.40
C TYR A 504 -50.75 -6.30 -39.82
N ASP A 505 -50.24 -5.33 -40.61
CA ASP A 505 -49.20 -4.28 -40.44
C ASP A 505 -49.80 -2.85 -40.72
N PRO A 506 -49.73 -2.14 -41.89
CA PRO A 506 -48.75 -2.07 -43.01
C PRO A 506 -48.43 -0.64 -43.60
N GLU A 507 -47.45 -0.58 -44.53
CA GLU A 507 -47.16 0.49 -45.56
C GLU A 507 -46.62 1.88 -45.12
N PHE A 508 -45.68 2.58 -45.79
CA PHE A 508 -44.86 2.49 -47.05
C PHE A 508 -43.69 3.55 -46.94
N ASP A 509 -42.68 3.83 -47.79
CA ASP A 509 -42.08 3.44 -49.10
C ASP A 509 -40.71 4.21 -49.25
N SER A 510 -39.61 3.83 -49.95
CA SER A 510 -39.06 2.53 -50.40
C SER A 510 -37.53 2.57 -50.73
N LEU A 511 -37.13 3.30 -51.79
CA LEU A 511 -35.79 3.43 -52.46
C LEU A 511 -34.55 2.83 -51.74
N VAL A 512 -34.01 1.63 -52.05
CA VAL A 512 -33.46 1.07 -53.33
C VAL A 512 -32.09 1.74 -53.68
N GLN A 513 -30.97 1.05 -53.96
CA GLN A 513 -30.74 -0.20 -54.72
C GLN A 513 -29.40 -0.92 -54.38
N GLY A 514 -29.37 -2.26 -54.52
CA GLY A 514 -28.31 -3.09 -55.18
C GLY A 514 -26.86 -3.15 -54.64
N ALA A 515 -26.13 -4.29 -54.67
CA ALA A 515 -26.41 -5.60 -55.29
C ALA A 515 -25.57 -6.76 -54.69
N TYR A 516 -26.14 -7.97 -54.80
CA TYR A 516 -25.56 -9.34 -54.90
C TYR A 516 -24.02 -9.53 -54.96
N ALA A 517 -23.39 -10.60 -54.42
CA ALA A 517 -23.79 -11.76 -53.59
C ALA A 517 -22.48 -12.46 -53.08
N HIS A 518 -22.30 -13.75 -52.68
CA HIS A 518 -23.14 -14.97 -52.75
C HIS A 518 -22.71 -16.06 -51.70
N HIS A 519 -22.63 -17.34 -52.08
CA HIS A 519 -22.40 -18.53 -51.21
C HIS A 519 -20.95 -19.07 -51.27
N GLY A 520 -20.48 -19.93 -50.34
CA GLY A 520 -21.16 -20.48 -49.15
C GLY A 520 -20.35 -21.61 -48.47
N ASP A 521 -20.94 -22.27 -47.47
CA ASP A 521 -20.29 -23.19 -46.54
C ASP A 521 -19.97 -24.60 -47.11
N THR A 522 -18.98 -25.28 -46.52
CA THR A 522 -19.05 -26.72 -46.20
C THR A 522 -18.05 -27.10 -45.09
N ASP A 523 -18.28 -28.27 -44.47
CA ASP A 523 -17.76 -28.71 -43.16
C ASP A 523 -16.38 -29.47 -43.26
N PRO A 524 -15.83 -30.19 -42.24
CA PRO A 524 -14.38 -30.22 -42.01
C PRO A 524 -13.72 -31.62 -42.17
N ASP A 525 -12.64 -31.89 -41.41
CA ASP A 525 -11.91 -33.15 -41.26
C ASP A 525 -11.04 -33.67 -42.43
N ALA A 526 -9.87 -33.03 -42.58
CA ALA A 526 -8.59 -33.67 -42.88
C ALA A 526 -7.47 -32.79 -42.27
N GLY A 527 -6.28 -33.25 -41.90
CA GLY A 527 -5.63 -34.56 -42.01
C GLY A 527 -4.11 -34.32 -41.91
N PHE A 528 -3.37 -35.18 -41.19
CA PHE A 528 -1.94 -34.98 -40.92
C PHE A 528 -1.09 -34.79 -42.19
N ASP A 529 -0.07 -33.92 -42.14
CA ASP A 529 1.32 -34.37 -42.38
C ASP A 529 2.40 -33.47 -41.75
N GLU A 530 3.66 -33.91 -41.80
CA GLU A 530 4.78 -33.51 -40.93
C GLU A 530 5.85 -32.60 -41.62
N TYR A 531 6.96 -32.31 -40.91
CA TYR A 531 8.23 -31.67 -41.37
C TYR A 531 8.28 -30.13 -41.46
N ALA A 532 9.35 -29.42 -41.05
CA ALA A 532 10.58 -29.82 -40.33
C ALA A 532 11.20 -28.64 -39.53
N PHE A 533 12.14 -28.98 -38.63
CA PHE A 533 12.93 -28.05 -37.82
C PHE A 533 14.01 -27.31 -38.64
N ALA A 534 14.07 -25.98 -38.60
CA ALA A 534 15.22 -25.21 -39.10
C ALA A 534 15.34 -23.80 -38.47
N GLY A 535 16.59 -23.33 -38.30
CA GLY A 535 16.92 -21.90 -38.27
C GLY A 535 16.57 -21.08 -37.02
N SER A 536 17.39 -21.18 -35.96
CA SER A 536 17.37 -20.19 -34.88
C SER A 536 17.95 -18.84 -35.35
N ALA A 537 17.10 -17.82 -35.53
CA ALA A 537 17.50 -16.43 -35.77
C ALA A 537 17.50 -15.62 -34.44
N PRO A 538 18.45 -14.68 -34.23
CA PRO A 538 18.48 -13.88 -33.01
C PRO A 538 17.38 -12.82 -32.98
N VAL A 539 16.80 -12.61 -31.80
CA VAL A 539 15.82 -11.52 -31.56
C VAL A 539 16.55 -10.17 -31.57
N PRO A 540 16.04 -9.12 -32.25
CA PRO A 540 16.66 -7.80 -32.26
C PRO A 540 16.71 -7.15 -30.87
N ASP A 541 17.80 -6.43 -30.60
CA ASP A 541 17.94 -5.62 -29.38
C ASP A 541 17.11 -4.33 -29.49
N LEU A 542 16.08 -4.21 -28.66
CA LEU A 542 15.11 -3.11 -28.69
C LEU A 542 15.57 -1.82 -27.99
N TYR A 543 16.85 -1.70 -27.65
CA TYR A 543 17.45 -0.47 -27.08
C TYR A 543 18.57 0.17 -27.92
N ALA A 544 18.67 -0.18 -29.20
CA ALA A 544 19.55 0.51 -30.15
C ALA A 544 18.91 1.80 -30.70
N MET A 545 19.33 2.96 -30.20
CA MET A 545 19.03 4.26 -30.82
C MET A 545 19.80 4.41 -32.15
N PRO A 546 19.14 4.72 -33.29
CA PRO A 546 19.84 5.07 -34.51
C PRO A 546 20.46 6.47 -34.40
N ALA A 547 21.64 6.66 -34.99
CA ALA A 547 22.25 7.98 -35.14
C ALA A 547 21.73 8.66 -36.41
N ASP A 548 21.44 9.96 -36.33
CA ASP A 548 20.93 10.73 -37.47
C ASP A 548 21.93 10.78 -38.63
N SER A 549 21.47 10.35 -39.81
CA SER A 549 22.19 10.52 -41.08
C SER A 549 21.73 11.81 -41.75
N GLY A 550 22.39 12.91 -41.40
CA GLY A 550 22.07 14.24 -41.93
C GLY A 550 22.23 14.33 -43.45
N TYR A 551 21.12 14.61 -44.15
CA TYR A 551 21.17 15.04 -45.55
C TYR A 551 21.88 16.40 -45.66
N PHE A 552 22.89 16.48 -46.53
CA PHE A 552 23.61 17.71 -46.82
C PHE A 552 23.49 18.05 -48.31
N SER A 553 23.19 19.31 -48.63
CA SER A 553 23.44 19.90 -49.95
C SER A 553 23.62 21.42 -49.81
N PRO A 554 24.42 22.07 -50.67
CA PRO A 554 25.21 23.23 -50.23
C PRO A 554 24.82 24.54 -50.91
N VAL A 555 25.06 25.67 -50.21
CA VAL A 555 25.18 27.00 -50.81
C VAL A 555 26.26 27.81 -50.06
N ASP A 556 27.32 28.14 -50.78
CA ASP A 556 28.28 29.26 -50.71
C ASP A 556 28.74 29.88 -49.37
N ASP A 557 30.06 29.78 -49.13
CA ASP A 557 30.88 30.73 -48.37
C ASP A 557 31.13 32.00 -49.22
N PRO A 558 31.29 33.19 -48.61
CA PRO A 558 32.63 33.79 -48.70
C PRO A 558 33.12 34.61 -47.48
N GLN A 559 34.41 34.43 -47.19
CA GLN A 559 35.40 35.37 -46.58
C GLN A 559 35.54 35.44 -45.05
N GLY A 560 36.78 35.19 -44.57
CA GLY A 560 37.21 35.45 -43.18
C GLY A 560 38.59 34.89 -42.82
N ALA A 561 39.67 35.28 -43.52
CA ALA A 561 41.01 34.69 -43.34
C ALA A 561 41.89 35.39 -42.28
N TYR A 562 42.63 34.62 -41.47
CA TYR A 562 44.01 34.82 -40.94
C TYR A 562 44.40 33.53 -40.16
N ALA A 563 45.43 32.76 -40.54
CA ALA A 563 46.87 32.92 -40.18
C ALA A 563 47.15 32.85 -38.65
N ALA A 564 48.06 32.01 -38.10
CA ALA A 564 49.05 31.09 -38.71
C ALA A 564 49.41 29.87 -37.81
N ARG A 565 50.41 29.09 -38.23
CA ARG A 565 50.93 27.80 -37.67
C ARG A 565 52.04 28.00 -36.59
N PRO A 566 52.76 26.94 -36.13
CA PRO A 566 52.38 25.65 -35.51
C PRO A 566 53.15 25.41 -34.18
N HIS A 567 53.09 24.18 -33.62
CA HIS A 567 54.34 23.47 -33.25
C HIS A 567 54.15 21.94 -33.16
N ASP A 568 55.06 21.19 -33.78
CA ASP A 568 55.16 19.72 -33.75
C ASP A 568 55.73 19.24 -32.39
N ALA A 569 55.18 18.21 -31.70
CA ALA A 569 55.43 16.75 -31.86
C ALA A 569 56.78 16.27 -31.22
N PRO A 570 57.16 14.96 -31.15
CA PRO A 570 56.38 13.72 -30.91
C PRO A 570 57.08 12.65 -30.00
N TYR A 571 56.42 11.47 -29.87
CA TYR A 571 56.98 10.09 -29.81
C TYR A 571 57.56 9.43 -28.52
N ALA A 572 57.09 8.19 -28.28
CA ALA A 572 57.71 7.01 -27.62
C ALA A 572 58.19 7.09 -26.14
N GLY A 573 58.31 5.98 -25.39
CA GLY A 573 57.84 4.61 -25.61
C GLY A 573 58.73 3.50 -24.99
N VAL A 574 58.18 2.28 -24.87
CA VAL A 574 58.87 0.96 -24.81
C VAL A 574 59.44 0.43 -23.46
N SER A 575 58.83 -0.70 -23.03
CA SER A 575 59.41 -1.90 -22.36
C SER A 575 59.52 -2.11 -20.83
N ARG A 576 59.43 -3.41 -20.52
CA ARG A 576 59.52 -4.11 -19.21
C ARG A 576 60.95 -4.57 -18.93
N THR A 577 61.26 -4.86 -17.66
CA THR A 577 62.18 -5.97 -17.29
C THR A 577 61.81 -6.60 -15.94
N ARG A 578 62.23 -7.87 -15.72
CA ARG A 578 62.21 -8.58 -14.43
C ARG A 578 63.64 -8.77 -13.91
N PHE A 579 63.83 -8.83 -12.60
CA PHE A 579 64.86 -9.61 -11.89
C PHE A 579 64.34 -10.01 -10.49
N ALA A 580 64.98 -10.93 -9.78
CA ALA A 580 64.46 -11.51 -8.54
C ALA A 580 65.52 -12.28 -7.69
N ARG A 581 65.09 -12.70 -6.49
CA ARG A 581 65.66 -13.69 -5.53
C ARG A 581 66.73 -13.23 -4.52
N GLN A 582 66.84 -14.07 -3.46
CA GLN A 582 67.72 -14.04 -2.27
C GLN A 582 67.39 -12.95 -1.22
N GLY A 583 67.39 -13.21 0.11
CA GLY A 583 67.30 -14.48 0.86
C GLY A 583 68.45 -14.76 1.85
N SER A 584 68.16 -14.76 3.15
CA SER A 584 69.05 -15.21 4.25
C SER A 584 68.27 -15.44 5.56
N ASP A 585 68.77 -16.32 6.43
CA ASP A 585 68.12 -16.80 7.67
C ASP A 585 68.61 -16.10 8.96
N GLU A 586 67.89 -16.40 10.06
CA GLU A 586 68.30 -16.54 11.50
C GLU A 586 67.18 -15.97 12.43
N ALA A 587 66.39 -16.73 13.21
CA ALA A 587 66.59 -17.90 14.09
C ALA A 587 66.87 -17.55 15.57
N ARG A 588 65.86 -17.74 16.44
CA ARG A 588 66.01 -18.24 17.83
C ARG A 588 64.66 -18.71 18.41
N SER A 589 64.73 -19.54 19.45
CA SER A 589 63.67 -20.47 19.87
C SER A 589 63.39 -20.43 21.38
N PHE A 590 62.18 -20.83 21.79
CA PHE A 590 61.74 -21.61 22.98
C PHE A 590 60.18 -21.51 22.98
N GLY A 591 59.34 -22.52 23.19
CA GLY A 591 59.40 -23.78 23.95
C GLY A 591 58.37 -23.69 25.11
N SER A 592 57.53 -24.67 25.47
CA SER A 592 57.23 -26.01 24.91
C SER A 592 56.00 -26.65 25.62
N GLY A 593 55.28 -27.58 24.97
CA GLY A 593 54.20 -28.41 25.54
C GLY A 593 52.78 -28.01 25.09
N GLY A 594 51.82 -28.91 24.81
CA GLY A 594 51.77 -30.38 24.95
C GLY A 594 50.87 -30.83 26.12
N GLN A 595 49.98 -31.82 26.01
CA GLN A 595 49.62 -32.74 24.90
C GLN A 595 48.13 -33.15 24.96
N HIS A 596 47.72 -33.93 23.94
CA HIS A 596 46.61 -34.90 23.86
C HIS A 596 46.34 -35.69 25.19
N ASN A 597 45.24 -36.45 25.38
CA ASN A 597 44.42 -37.17 24.39
C ASN A 597 43.06 -37.72 24.92
N ALA A 598 42.17 -38.01 23.96
CA ALA A 598 41.35 -39.23 23.85
C ALA A 598 40.06 -39.47 24.68
N ARG A 599 39.35 -40.54 24.27
CA ARG A 599 37.96 -40.93 24.61
C ARG A 599 37.91 -41.99 25.73
N GLY A 600 36.80 -42.01 26.48
CA GLY A 600 36.40 -43.16 27.30
C GLY A 600 34.88 -43.14 27.55
N ALA A 601 34.22 -44.27 27.32
CA ALA A 601 32.85 -44.53 27.79
C ALA A 601 32.91 -45.44 29.02
N TRP A 602 31.76 -45.66 29.69
CA TRP A 602 31.28 -46.89 30.36
C TRP A 602 30.09 -46.52 31.26
N GLY A 603 29.22 -47.47 31.63
CA GLY A 603 28.01 -47.22 32.42
C GLY A 603 27.84 -48.18 33.60
N GLY A 604 27.01 -47.82 34.58
CA GLY A 604 26.73 -48.63 35.77
C GLY A 604 25.45 -48.19 36.51
N LYS A 605 24.85 -49.11 37.28
CA LYS A 605 23.60 -48.91 38.07
C LYS A 605 23.91 -49.05 39.57
N GLY A 606 23.14 -48.42 40.47
CA GLY A 606 23.22 -48.80 41.91
C GLY A 606 22.61 -47.88 42.97
N GLN A 607 21.29 -48.00 43.17
CA GLN A 607 20.49 -47.79 44.41
C GLN A 607 21.11 -47.06 45.65
N GLY A 608 20.41 -46.01 46.08
CA GLY A 608 20.78 -45.12 47.19
C GLY A 608 20.56 -45.59 48.65
N LYS A 609 20.79 -44.67 49.59
CA LYS A 609 20.19 -44.62 50.94
C LYS A 609 20.18 -43.18 51.49
N ALA A 610 19.50 -42.97 52.62
CA ALA A 610 18.88 -41.68 52.94
C ALA A 610 19.67 -40.70 53.82
N ARG A 611 19.39 -39.40 53.59
CA ARG A 611 19.31 -38.28 54.56
C ARG A 611 20.42 -38.09 55.61
N THR A 612 21.16 -37.00 55.46
CA THR A 612 21.23 -35.95 56.50
C THR A 612 20.79 -34.62 55.89
N ALA A 613 20.26 -33.71 56.71
CA ALA A 613 19.74 -32.42 56.23
C ALA A 613 20.80 -31.32 56.34
N ALA A 614 21.13 -30.71 55.20
CA ALA A 614 21.84 -29.44 55.12
C ALA A 614 21.05 -28.53 54.16
N THR A 615 20.86 -27.26 54.54
CA THR A 615 20.01 -26.32 53.80
C THR A 615 20.68 -25.92 52.49
N MET A 616 20.42 -26.68 51.43
CA MET A 616 20.80 -26.28 50.07
C MET A 616 19.90 -25.12 49.62
N VAL A 617 20.53 -23.97 49.35
CA VAL A 617 19.91 -22.90 48.56
C VAL A 617 19.58 -23.48 47.19
N ALA A 618 18.33 -23.37 46.76
CA ALA A 618 17.91 -23.84 45.44
C ALA A 618 18.70 -23.11 44.34
N PRO A 619 19.08 -23.78 43.24
CA PRO A 619 19.67 -23.08 42.09
C PRO A 619 18.69 -22.03 41.59
N ARG A 620 19.19 -20.82 41.27
CA ARG A 620 18.38 -19.76 40.66
C ARG A 620 17.69 -20.30 39.40
N GLY A 621 16.43 -19.94 39.22
CA GLY A 621 15.58 -20.46 38.16
C GLY A 621 16.17 -20.22 36.76
N ALA A 622 15.87 -21.12 35.83
CA ALA A 622 16.14 -20.85 34.42
C ALA A 622 15.26 -19.69 33.96
N ALA A 623 15.88 -18.58 33.55
CA ALA A 623 15.17 -17.39 33.09
C ALA A 623 14.17 -17.75 31.98
N ARG A 624 12.91 -17.33 32.16
CA ARG A 624 11.83 -17.59 31.21
C ARG A 624 12.14 -16.92 29.87
N SER A 625 12.03 -17.68 28.78
CA SER A 625 12.23 -17.16 27.43
C SER A 625 11.13 -16.16 27.07
N VAL A 626 11.47 -14.87 27.03
CA VAL A 626 10.59 -13.80 26.57
C VAL A 626 10.29 -13.99 25.08
N THR A 627 9.00 -14.03 24.70
CA THR A 627 8.61 -14.16 23.28
C THR A 627 9.00 -12.92 22.48
N PRO A 628 9.18 -13.02 21.15
CA PRO A 628 9.46 -11.86 20.30
C PRO A 628 8.40 -10.75 20.44
N MET A 629 7.12 -11.13 20.60
CA MET A 629 6.03 -10.19 20.86
C MET A 629 6.19 -9.49 22.21
N ALA A 630 6.38 -10.25 23.30
CA ALA A 630 6.59 -9.66 24.63
C ALA A 630 7.84 -8.76 24.67
N LYS A 631 8.93 -9.11 23.97
CA LYS A 631 10.11 -8.23 23.86
C LYS A 631 9.80 -6.93 23.10
N ARG A 632 8.99 -6.97 22.02
CA ARG A 632 8.55 -5.77 21.29
C ARG A 632 7.73 -4.84 22.21
N VAL A 633 6.76 -5.40 22.94
CA VAL A 633 5.90 -4.64 23.86
C VAL A 633 6.68 -4.06 25.03
N LEU A 634 7.54 -4.86 25.68
CA LEU A 634 8.45 -4.38 26.74
C LEU A 634 9.32 -3.21 26.26
N ARG A 635 9.91 -3.31 25.06
CA ARG A 635 10.73 -2.23 24.49
C ARG A 635 9.93 -0.97 24.19
N LEU A 636 8.69 -1.12 23.69
CA LEU A 636 7.80 -0.01 23.39
C LEU A 636 7.37 0.75 24.66
N LEU A 637 6.86 0.05 25.68
CA LEU A 637 6.48 0.64 26.97
C LEU A 637 7.65 1.23 27.74
N PHE A 638 8.82 0.59 27.68
CA PHE A 638 10.01 1.08 28.37
C PHE A 638 10.61 2.33 27.70
N ALA A 639 10.48 2.47 26.38
CA ALA A 639 10.84 3.68 25.64
C ALA A 639 9.81 4.81 25.86
N HIS A 640 8.50 4.49 25.84
CA HIS A 640 7.41 5.45 25.94
C HIS A 640 6.44 5.10 27.08
N PRO A 641 6.78 5.36 28.36
CA PRO A 641 5.96 4.97 29.51
C PRO A 641 4.57 5.64 29.55
N GLY A 642 4.41 6.78 28.87
CA GLY A 642 3.12 7.46 28.71
C GLY A 642 2.06 6.64 27.97
N LEU A 643 2.43 5.58 27.24
CA LEU A 643 1.46 4.63 26.67
C LEU A 643 0.64 3.88 27.73
N VAL A 644 1.07 3.91 29.00
CA VAL A 644 0.30 3.32 30.12
C VAL A 644 -0.78 4.29 30.63
N THR A 645 -0.62 5.61 30.44
CA THR A 645 -1.61 6.59 30.91
C THR A 645 -2.80 6.66 29.95
N GLY A 646 -3.82 5.85 30.23
CA GLY A 646 -5.03 5.73 29.41
C GLY A 646 -5.52 4.30 29.20
N LEU A 647 -4.76 3.28 29.63
CA LEU A 647 -5.14 1.88 29.43
C LEU A 647 -6.49 1.55 30.08
N GLY A 648 -7.43 1.07 29.26
CA GLY A 648 -8.72 0.56 29.71
C GLY A 648 -8.69 -0.91 30.12
N ASP A 649 -9.72 -1.35 30.85
CA ASP A 649 -9.84 -2.73 31.35
C ASP A 649 -9.73 -3.78 30.22
N GLN A 650 -10.29 -3.50 29.04
CA GLN A 650 -10.22 -4.38 27.86
C GLN A 650 -8.78 -4.60 27.36
N GLU A 651 -7.90 -3.60 27.48
CA GLU A 651 -6.50 -3.73 27.04
C GLU A 651 -5.68 -4.55 28.05
N LEU A 652 -5.97 -4.39 29.34
CA LEU A 652 -5.41 -5.23 30.40
C LEU A 652 -5.89 -6.68 30.29
N GLU A 653 -7.14 -6.92 29.87
CA GLU A 653 -7.69 -8.25 29.57
C GLU A 653 -7.02 -8.91 28.36
N ILE A 654 -6.71 -8.15 27.30
CA ILE A 654 -5.92 -8.67 26.15
C ILE A 654 -4.52 -9.09 26.61
N LEU A 655 -3.90 -8.33 27.51
CA LEU A 655 -2.59 -8.64 28.10
C LEU A 655 -2.64 -9.75 29.18
N GLU A 656 -3.82 -10.13 29.68
CA GLU A 656 -4.05 -11.29 30.55
C GLU A 656 -4.01 -12.59 29.76
N HIS A 657 -4.70 -12.62 28.61
CA HIS A 657 -4.83 -13.81 27.77
C HIS A 657 -3.65 -13.98 26.79
N GLY A 658 -2.78 -12.98 26.68
CA GLY A 658 -1.59 -12.99 25.81
C GLY A 658 -0.48 -13.94 26.31
N PRO A 659 0.09 -14.80 25.43
CA PRO A 659 1.10 -15.78 25.84
C PRO A 659 2.39 -15.11 26.32
N HIS A 660 2.84 -15.50 27.53
CA HIS A 660 4.07 -15.03 28.18
C HIS A 660 4.13 -13.53 28.55
N MET A 661 2.99 -12.84 28.66
CA MET A 661 2.93 -11.38 28.94
C MET A 661 3.19 -10.97 30.41
N VAL A 662 3.63 -11.89 31.29
CA VAL A 662 3.85 -11.61 32.73
C VAL A 662 4.76 -10.39 32.96
N LEU A 663 5.93 -10.36 32.30
CA LEU A 663 6.88 -9.24 32.44
C LEU A 663 6.33 -7.91 31.88
N VAL A 664 5.39 -7.96 30.93
CA VAL A 664 4.69 -6.75 30.43
C VAL A 664 3.76 -6.22 31.51
N LYS A 665 3.01 -7.09 32.20
CA LYS A 665 2.21 -6.71 33.37
C LYS A 665 3.08 -6.14 34.48
N ASP A 666 4.21 -6.79 34.79
CA ASP A 666 5.16 -6.31 35.81
C ASP A 666 5.70 -4.90 35.46
N LEU A 667 5.99 -4.64 34.18
CA LEU A 667 6.41 -3.31 33.70
C LEU A 667 5.28 -2.27 33.80
N ILE A 668 4.05 -2.62 33.42
CA ILE A 668 2.88 -1.72 33.55
C ILE A 668 2.62 -1.38 35.03
N THR A 669 2.69 -2.37 35.91
CA THR A 669 2.59 -2.16 37.36
C THR A 669 3.71 -1.27 37.88
N LEU A 670 4.95 -1.46 37.42
CA LEU A 670 6.09 -0.61 37.78
C LEU A 670 5.91 0.84 37.30
N ILE A 671 5.44 1.05 36.06
CA ILE A 671 5.17 2.38 35.51
C ILE A 671 4.13 3.11 36.37
N ASN A 672 2.99 2.46 36.65
CA ASN A 672 1.92 3.02 37.46
C ASN A 672 2.33 3.26 38.93
N ALA A 673 3.11 2.37 39.53
CA ALA A 673 3.54 2.50 40.93
C ALA A 673 4.68 3.51 41.14
N SER A 674 5.49 3.78 40.12
CA SER A 674 6.65 4.71 40.21
C SER A 674 6.41 6.09 39.61
N GLY A 675 5.44 6.24 38.70
CA GLY A 675 5.24 7.47 37.92
C GLY A 675 6.42 7.80 36.97
N ALA A 676 7.28 6.83 36.68
CA ALA A 676 8.53 7.04 35.97
C ALA A 676 8.33 7.26 34.46
N GLY A 677 8.25 8.53 34.04
CA GLY A 677 8.03 8.94 32.65
C GLY A 677 9.16 8.67 31.64
N HIS A 678 10.25 7.98 32.01
CA HIS A 678 11.33 7.62 31.08
C HIS A 678 12.11 6.36 31.50
N ALA A 679 12.67 5.65 30.51
CA ALA A 679 13.43 4.39 30.66
C ALA A 679 14.45 4.38 31.81
N GLY A 680 15.21 5.47 31.97
CA GLY A 680 16.23 5.60 33.02
C GLY A 680 15.66 5.57 34.45
N ALA A 681 14.50 6.21 34.68
CA ALA A 681 13.82 6.17 35.96
C ALA A 681 13.17 4.80 36.22
N LEU A 682 12.63 4.14 35.19
CA LEU A 682 12.11 2.79 35.30
C LEU A 682 13.19 1.76 35.66
N LEU A 683 14.38 1.86 35.07
CA LEU A 683 15.50 0.97 35.41
C LEU A 683 15.99 1.17 36.86
N GLN A 684 15.85 2.37 37.41
CA GLN A 684 16.15 2.68 38.81
C GLN A 684 15.02 2.23 39.77
N ALA A 685 13.77 2.24 39.32
CA ALA A 685 12.62 1.75 40.11
C ALA A 685 12.51 0.22 40.12
N ALA A 686 12.98 -0.47 39.08
CA ALA A 686 12.96 -1.93 38.99
C ALA A 686 13.91 -2.59 40.01
N GLU A 687 13.39 -3.47 40.87
CA GLU A 687 14.17 -4.13 41.92
C GLU A 687 15.40 -4.86 41.35
N SER A 688 16.58 -4.56 41.90
CA SER A 688 17.85 -5.04 41.38
C SER A 688 18.01 -6.56 41.55
N GLY A 689 17.97 -7.30 40.45
CA GLY A 689 17.99 -8.77 40.43
C GLY A 689 16.62 -9.44 40.31
N SER A 690 15.56 -8.68 40.06
CA SER A 690 14.28 -9.21 39.55
C SER A 690 14.38 -9.63 38.08
N GLU A 691 13.54 -10.57 37.63
CA GLU A 691 13.49 -11.00 36.21
C GLU A 691 13.23 -9.79 35.28
N LEU A 692 12.38 -8.84 35.71
CA LEU A 692 12.14 -7.60 34.98
C LEU A 692 13.41 -6.75 34.86
N HIS A 693 14.14 -6.51 35.95
CA HIS A 693 15.37 -5.71 35.91
C HIS A 693 16.44 -6.33 35.00
N GLU A 694 16.59 -7.67 35.01
CA GLU A 694 17.51 -8.38 34.12
C GLU A 694 17.14 -8.24 32.63
N VAL A 695 15.85 -8.12 32.31
CA VAL A 695 15.34 -7.90 30.94
C VAL A 695 15.39 -6.42 30.50
N LEU A 696 15.18 -5.47 31.42
CA LEU A 696 15.26 -4.03 31.11
C LEU A 696 16.70 -3.53 30.91
N GLN A 697 17.68 -4.08 31.64
CA GLN A 697 19.08 -3.66 31.55
C GLN A 697 19.75 -3.80 30.16
N PRO A 698 19.51 -4.86 29.35
CA PRO A 698 19.95 -4.88 27.95
C PRO A 698 19.11 -3.94 27.07
N LEU A 699 17.79 -3.83 27.29
CA LEU A 699 16.91 -2.93 26.51
C LEU A 699 17.34 -1.46 26.66
N ALA A 700 17.72 -1.01 27.85
CA ALA A 700 18.26 0.33 28.08
C ALA A 700 19.50 0.62 27.22
N ARG A 701 20.36 -0.39 27.02
CA ARG A 701 21.56 -0.29 26.16
C ARG A 701 21.23 -0.36 24.66
N GLU A 702 20.15 -1.05 24.27
CA GLU A 702 19.63 -0.98 22.90
C GLU A 702 19.06 0.41 22.56
N LEU A 703 18.36 1.05 23.52
CA LEU A 703 17.67 2.34 23.32
C LEU A 703 18.59 3.57 23.33
N MET A 704 19.73 3.55 24.04
CA MET A 704 20.70 4.67 24.11
C MET A 704 21.47 4.96 22.79
N GLY A 705 20.88 4.68 21.63
CA GLY A 705 21.47 4.90 20.30
C GLY A 705 20.48 4.79 19.14
N GLN A 706 19.19 5.00 19.39
CA GLN A 706 18.12 4.99 18.38
C GLN A 706 17.40 6.34 18.40
N ASP A 707 16.88 6.77 17.25
CA ASP A 707 15.95 7.90 17.18
C ASP A 707 14.54 7.43 17.61
N ASP A 708 13.70 8.34 18.12
CA ASP A 708 12.34 8.02 18.60
C ASP A 708 11.45 7.39 17.52
N LEU A 709 10.52 6.53 17.95
CA LEU A 709 9.49 5.97 17.08
C LEU A 709 8.54 7.08 16.58
N PRO A 710 8.25 7.14 15.26
CA PRO A 710 7.47 8.25 14.70
C PRO A 710 5.99 8.24 15.07
N ASP A 711 5.47 7.10 15.54
CA ASP A 711 4.11 6.93 16.07
C ASP A 711 4.09 5.75 17.07
N PRO A 712 4.26 6.00 18.38
CA PRO A 712 4.27 4.94 19.40
C PRO A 712 2.85 4.43 19.75
N GLU A 713 1.81 5.22 19.49
CA GLU A 713 0.41 4.87 19.79
C GLU A 713 -0.16 3.89 18.75
N ALA A 714 0.13 4.10 17.46
CA ALA A 714 -0.22 3.15 16.41
C ALA A 714 0.53 1.81 16.56
N GLU A 715 1.81 1.85 16.97
CA GLU A 715 2.60 0.65 17.30
C GLU A 715 2.03 -0.09 18.53
N TRP A 716 1.55 0.62 19.55
CA TRP A 716 0.87 0.04 20.72
C TRP A 716 -0.43 -0.66 20.31
N SER A 717 -1.30 0.07 19.60
CA SER A 717 -2.57 -0.46 19.09
C SER A 717 -2.36 -1.68 18.17
N ASP A 718 -1.30 -1.69 17.35
CA ASP A 718 -0.96 -2.84 16.50
C ASP A 718 -0.42 -4.03 17.29
N ALA A 719 0.33 -3.80 18.37
CA ALA A 719 0.79 -4.87 19.25
C ALA A 719 -0.39 -5.54 19.98
N LEU A 720 -1.32 -4.77 20.55
CA LEU A 720 -2.52 -5.31 21.21
C LEU A 720 -3.39 -6.12 20.24
N ARG A 721 -3.67 -5.60 19.03
CA ARG A 721 -4.43 -6.33 18.00
C ARG A 721 -3.78 -7.68 17.65
N ARG A 722 -2.45 -7.76 17.60
CA ARG A 722 -1.73 -9.02 17.33
C ARG A 722 -1.84 -10.00 18.49
N ILE A 723 -1.73 -9.53 19.73
CA ILE A 723 -1.87 -10.37 20.94
C ILE A 723 -3.29 -10.94 21.02
N GLU A 724 -4.33 -10.14 20.79
CA GLU A 724 -5.72 -10.61 20.75
C GLU A 724 -5.93 -11.66 19.64
N LEU A 725 -5.37 -11.43 18.45
CA LEU A 725 -5.40 -12.39 17.34
C LEU A 725 -4.61 -13.68 17.58
N GLU A 726 -3.54 -13.65 18.38
CA GLU A 726 -2.75 -14.82 18.76
C GLU A 726 -3.47 -15.65 19.82
N ALA A 727 -4.04 -14.99 20.85
CA ALA A 727 -4.86 -15.65 21.87
C ALA A 727 -6.09 -16.34 21.27
N ILE A 728 -6.83 -15.66 20.38
CA ILE A 728 -8.01 -16.23 19.69
C ILE A 728 -7.62 -17.45 18.84
N LYS A 729 -6.48 -17.43 18.15
CA LYS A 729 -6.01 -18.58 17.35
C LYS A 729 -5.56 -19.75 18.21
N ALA A 730 -4.96 -19.51 19.37
CA ALA A 730 -4.64 -20.56 20.33
C ALA A 730 -5.93 -21.26 20.81
N GLU A 731 -6.91 -20.49 21.29
CA GLU A 731 -8.18 -21.05 21.77
C GLU A 731 -8.95 -21.79 20.66
N GLN A 732 -8.97 -21.24 19.43
CA GLN A 732 -9.54 -21.95 18.28
C GLN A 732 -8.80 -23.26 17.95
N SER A 733 -7.49 -23.32 18.14
CA SER A 733 -6.69 -24.53 17.91
C SER A 733 -7.01 -25.60 18.95
N ASP A 734 -7.16 -25.21 20.23
CA ASP A 734 -7.54 -26.12 21.31
C ASP A 734 -8.98 -26.64 21.15
N LEU A 735 -9.92 -25.80 20.71
CA LEU A 735 -11.31 -26.20 20.38
C LEU A 735 -11.38 -27.14 19.17
N ILE A 736 -10.50 -26.97 18.17
CA ILE A 736 -10.35 -27.93 17.07
C ILE A 736 -9.72 -29.24 17.59
N ALA A 737 -8.73 -29.17 18.47
CA ALA A 737 -8.05 -30.34 19.03
C ALA A 737 -8.96 -31.18 19.97
N SER A 738 -9.94 -30.56 20.64
CA SER A 738 -11.01 -31.26 21.38
C SER A 738 -12.08 -31.88 20.49
N GLY A 739 -12.03 -31.62 19.17
CA GLY A 739 -12.91 -32.20 18.16
C GLY A 739 -14.29 -31.54 18.01
N LEU A 740 -14.52 -30.36 18.63
CA LEU A 740 -15.80 -29.61 18.57
C LEU A 740 -17.04 -30.48 18.85
N THR A 741 -16.91 -31.44 19.79
CA THR A 741 -17.90 -32.52 19.98
C THR A 741 -19.23 -32.04 20.57
N ASP A 742 -19.19 -31.05 21.46
CA ASP A 742 -20.36 -30.45 22.10
C ASP A 742 -20.78 -29.12 21.44
N GLU A 743 -21.99 -28.66 21.75
CA GLU A 743 -22.55 -27.45 21.13
C GLU A 743 -21.96 -26.15 21.67
N ALA A 744 -21.48 -26.12 22.93
CA ALA A 744 -20.86 -24.93 23.51
C ALA A 744 -19.49 -24.66 22.88
N SER A 745 -18.68 -25.70 22.64
CA SER A 745 -17.44 -25.60 21.87
C SER A 745 -17.65 -25.06 20.46
N LYS A 746 -18.72 -25.49 19.76
CA LYS A 746 -19.08 -24.96 18.42
C LYS A 746 -19.49 -23.49 18.48
N VAL A 747 -20.35 -23.10 19.42
CA VAL A 747 -20.77 -21.71 19.61
C VAL A 747 -19.59 -20.81 19.98
N ARG A 748 -18.69 -21.27 20.86
CA ARG A 748 -17.45 -20.55 21.20
C ARG A 748 -16.52 -20.40 19.99
N TYR A 749 -16.34 -21.47 19.20
CA TYR A 749 -15.55 -21.41 17.97
C TYR A 749 -16.13 -20.43 16.93
N GLN A 750 -17.46 -20.39 16.77
CA GLN A 750 -18.15 -19.41 15.93
C GLN A 750 -17.98 -17.98 16.46
N GLU A 751 -18.06 -17.76 17.77
CA GLU A 751 -17.85 -16.43 18.36
C GLU A 751 -16.41 -15.94 18.19
N LEU A 752 -15.42 -16.79 18.45
CA LEU A 752 -14.01 -16.52 18.17
C LEU A 752 -13.77 -16.21 16.68
N SER A 753 -14.49 -16.89 15.78
CA SER A 753 -14.43 -16.60 14.34
C SER A 753 -15.01 -15.22 14.01
N ARG A 754 -16.12 -14.81 14.64
CA ARG A 754 -16.69 -13.47 14.52
C ARG A 754 -15.74 -12.41 15.06
N ARG A 755 -15.18 -12.62 16.26
CA ARG A 755 -14.23 -11.68 16.89
C ARG A 755 -12.95 -11.53 16.07
N MET A 756 -12.36 -12.64 15.58
CA MET A 756 -11.21 -12.60 14.66
C MET A 756 -11.51 -11.83 13.37
N ALA A 757 -12.70 -12.01 12.78
CA ALA A 757 -13.12 -11.26 11.60
C ALA A 757 -13.33 -9.76 11.88
N LEU A 758 -13.75 -9.38 13.09
CA LEU A 758 -13.85 -7.97 13.51
C LEU A 758 -12.47 -7.33 13.71
N ILE A 759 -11.52 -8.01 14.39
CA ILE A 759 -10.17 -7.46 14.62
C ILE A 759 -9.40 -7.33 13.30
N ALA A 760 -9.46 -8.35 12.43
CA ALA A 760 -8.95 -8.25 11.06
C ALA A 760 -9.68 -7.17 10.23
N GLY A 761 -10.97 -6.97 10.53
CA GLY A 761 -11.83 -5.96 9.91
C GLY A 761 -11.55 -4.51 10.29
N ILE A 762 -10.71 -4.23 11.30
CA ILE A 762 -10.28 -2.85 11.64
C ILE A 762 -9.11 -2.39 10.75
N GLY A 763 -8.54 -3.28 9.92
CA GLY A 763 -7.84 -2.91 8.69
C GLY A 763 -8.78 -2.66 7.49
N MET A 764 -10.11 -2.75 7.67
CA MET A 764 -11.08 -2.76 6.57
C MET A 764 -12.44 -2.09 6.84
N ARG A 765 -12.58 -1.27 7.89
CA ARG A 765 -13.68 -0.29 8.03
C ARG A 765 -13.22 1.13 7.78
#